data_AF-A0A3A6VYL0-F1
#
_entry.id   AF-A0A3A6VYL0-F1
#
_cell.length_a   1.000
_cell.length_b   1.000
_cell.length_c   1.000
_cell.angle_alpha   90.00
_cell.angle_beta   90.00
_cell.angle_gamma   90.00
#
_symmetry.space_group_name_H-M   'P 1'
#
loop_
_entity.id
_entity.type
_entity.pdbx_description
1 polymer ?
#
loop_
_entity_poly.entity_id
_entity_poly.type
_entity_poly.pdbx_seq_one_letter_code
_entity_poly.pdbx_strand_id
1 'polypeptide(L)'
;MAYTLTLLGTDTTFTPKPDTGYKYGETLSYVSTLVDRQGEQAQLSDDIPKYRNSNITVVDGPDTMGKAVGDRIARGVASILEAISRGETDISIMAHSRGAVEAILVAHELERIQENCKQGKDSADLMNSKCPLTKTAMKDQKSTFDSLNLAGIANNINNVKLSIFNIDPVPGGDFLGAPVGWKDERFFRVPKIVKEYEQCVYENERTRCFKPIVPKCESSDTKFNLFSLPGHHGTGSGNLNDQQQAVLVGDTTTEHAQQLMIIKLIDFLNRNGVAIKPGQNGDEEQVNNTSFNALIKPLFDEDGKIKKEELKEKYLTLYQEIAKNKAAYEHFNTTSYKVLGQEQSIQKLFGRYRDDRIILHQVYEDAFLSDVLPHLPGGHFVNYDHARLTINQELGLEDGLSLNQVIDKTVSRLGEIMKHSSKLANLNNEDAEANDLSQSVLDDNCAHAIQSKEGFNILVDSLEGLIGEVGNIYFHDKHKSMREGERNALFNSVKGAIDLFKSADLNDNELATAVREKIDTTIKEILEGKITRLNDDAEILSHKLGENLSEEVNSAFDKLLRTLRPEDVNNDRINEFDGFKNQLIRLLESKPPQIKESRELLEEKLKSFEKTDPPDEVNEDMTSFFGELLEIIPDYDVNKLMEDANQLYDEFDSFKKSLSDFTQLNDSLDYAQWQTKLEEKQRQLIDQTARYIQKNNLNLEKDIDPLFKDNKSPLYEQIKLVASNYGLENPDFVKLKRQNSELSCKLDEQVEKIKELQQIKERHDADKIKLEKLNQELQVLRDSGSEKEKEVEQIRQEIAALRTGIQFQDRQQDALEKQIKNLNSEIAWLSTDKQQLTREREFQDNRINDLNELVNRLNTDEEQECTAVVRTLKKLTADHLDYLTAKKGNTQNDTIKEQIEITKNLQGILCNTKEYPLPSDRITAFTNQLNEDNKKLSAQHDPDPAWKRFAKSCLITIGVICSGIIPGILALAAYNHFKDKSSPQSFTDKYKNELSKIKQQSDISKHQTEDETQNLTTTGLAR
;
A
#
# COMPACT_ATOMS: atom_id res chain seq x y z
N MET A 1 31.16 5.91 -21.28
CA MET A 1 32.00 4.82 -21.83
C MET A 1 31.91 3.66 -20.86
N ALA A 2 31.79 2.44 -21.38
CA ALA A 2 31.51 1.26 -20.56
C ALA A 2 32.79 0.50 -20.19
N TYR A 3 32.82 -0.09 -19.00
CA TYR A 3 33.91 -0.94 -18.52
C TYR A 3 33.35 -2.21 -17.87
N THR A 4 34.03 -3.34 -18.07
CA THR A 4 33.60 -4.65 -17.57
C THR A 4 34.61 -5.23 -16.57
N LEU A 5 34.13 -5.73 -15.43
CA LEU A 5 34.89 -6.57 -14.52
C LEU A 5 34.33 -7.99 -14.57
N THR A 6 35.20 -8.98 -14.61
CA THR A 6 34.81 -10.39 -14.51
C THR A 6 35.50 -11.04 -13.32
N LEU A 7 34.72 -11.63 -12.41
CA LEU A 7 35.22 -12.31 -11.22
C LEU A 7 34.90 -13.81 -11.32
N LEU A 8 35.94 -14.64 -11.47
CA LEU A 8 35.78 -16.07 -11.66
C LEU A 8 35.50 -16.81 -10.35
N GLY A 9 34.92 -18.01 -10.45
CA GLY A 9 34.56 -18.85 -9.31
C GLY A 9 35.77 -19.48 -8.60
N THR A 10 35.50 -20.15 -7.47
CA THR A 10 36.53 -20.80 -6.65
C THR A 10 37.42 -21.73 -7.48
N ASP A 11 38.75 -21.58 -7.36
CA ASP A 11 39.76 -22.34 -8.10
C ASP A 11 39.60 -22.29 -9.64
N THR A 12 38.84 -21.32 -10.17
CA THR A 12 38.66 -21.10 -11.60
C THR A 12 39.68 -20.09 -12.11
N THR A 13 40.42 -20.48 -13.15
CA THR A 13 41.34 -19.60 -13.88
C THR A 13 40.75 -19.22 -15.24
N PHE A 14 41.23 -18.12 -15.83
CA PHE A 14 40.81 -17.70 -17.16
C PHE A 14 41.04 -18.79 -18.23
N THR A 15 39.96 -19.45 -18.65
CA THR A 15 39.97 -20.61 -19.57
C THR A 15 38.95 -20.40 -20.70
N PRO A 16 39.22 -19.50 -21.67
CA PRO A 16 38.28 -19.18 -22.76
C PRO A 16 38.22 -20.25 -23.87
N LYS A 17 39.10 -21.26 -23.83
CA LYS A 17 39.21 -22.35 -24.82
C LYS A 17 38.88 -23.70 -24.16
N PRO A 18 38.47 -24.71 -24.95
CA PRO A 18 38.30 -26.07 -24.45
C PRO A 18 39.50 -26.59 -23.65
N ASP A 19 39.24 -27.20 -22.50
CA ASP A 19 40.25 -27.92 -21.71
C ASP A 19 39.65 -29.17 -21.07
N THR A 20 40.37 -29.80 -20.13
CA THR A 20 39.93 -31.03 -19.45
C THR A 20 38.74 -30.82 -18.51
N GLY A 21 38.51 -29.58 -18.03
CA GLY A 21 37.39 -29.25 -17.13
C GLY A 21 36.19 -28.63 -17.84
N TYR A 22 36.42 -27.96 -18.97
CA TYR A 22 35.42 -27.20 -19.72
C TYR A 22 35.45 -27.60 -21.20
N LYS A 23 34.51 -28.44 -21.63
CA LYS A 23 34.43 -28.99 -23.00
C LYS A 23 34.44 -27.91 -24.09
N TYR A 24 33.82 -26.76 -23.81
CA TYR A 24 33.73 -25.64 -24.77
C TYR A 24 34.44 -24.37 -24.29
N GLY A 25 35.18 -24.44 -23.19
CA GLY A 25 35.70 -23.28 -22.44
C GLY A 25 34.75 -22.83 -21.33
N GLU A 26 35.32 -22.13 -20.34
CA GLU A 26 34.59 -21.56 -19.21
C GLU A 26 33.80 -20.33 -19.66
N THR A 27 32.53 -20.25 -19.27
CA THR A 27 31.55 -19.29 -19.81
C THR A 27 31.96 -17.83 -19.64
N LEU A 28 32.35 -17.41 -18.43
CA LEU A 28 32.73 -16.02 -18.17
C LEU A 28 34.01 -15.65 -18.91
N SER A 29 34.99 -16.54 -18.92
CA SER A 29 36.25 -16.40 -19.65
C SER A 29 35.98 -16.23 -21.15
N TYR A 30 35.12 -17.08 -21.72
CA TYR A 30 34.75 -17.01 -23.13
C TYR A 30 34.05 -15.68 -23.46
N VAL A 31 32.99 -15.30 -22.72
CA VAL A 31 32.26 -14.04 -22.95
C VAL A 31 33.19 -12.82 -22.81
N SER A 32 34.13 -12.85 -21.86
CA SER A 32 35.13 -11.79 -21.68
C SER A 32 36.01 -11.57 -22.92
N THR A 33 36.22 -12.60 -23.75
CA THR A 33 36.97 -12.44 -25.00
C THR A 33 36.23 -11.67 -26.08
N LEU A 34 34.90 -11.52 -25.95
CA LEU A 34 34.03 -10.86 -26.93
C LEU A 34 33.95 -9.34 -26.73
N VAL A 35 34.36 -8.82 -25.57
CA VAL A 35 34.36 -7.37 -25.28
C VAL A 35 35.40 -6.65 -26.16
N ASP A 36 34.94 -5.62 -26.88
CA ASP A 36 35.72 -4.90 -27.90
C ASP A 36 37.04 -4.35 -27.36
N ARG A 37 38.11 -4.45 -28.16
CA ARG A 37 39.47 -3.97 -27.85
C ARG A 37 39.80 -2.77 -28.74
N GLN A 38 39.95 -1.58 -28.18
CA GLN A 38 40.48 -0.43 -28.91
C GLN A 38 41.91 -0.11 -28.43
N GLY A 39 42.90 -0.26 -29.32
CA GLY A 39 44.29 0.17 -29.07
C GLY A 39 45.07 -0.71 -28.08
N GLU A 40 46.40 -0.65 -28.19
CA GLU A 40 47.48 -1.48 -27.63
C GLU A 40 47.18 -2.46 -26.45
N GLN A 41 47.71 -3.68 -26.60
CA GLN A 41 47.78 -4.69 -25.54
C GLN A 41 48.64 -4.20 -24.37
N ALA A 42 48.03 -3.95 -23.22
CA ALA A 42 48.74 -4.09 -21.95
C ALA A 42 48.75 -5.57 -21.55
N GLN A 43 49.76 -6.31 -22.00
CA GLN A 43 50.17 -7.54 -21.30
C GLN A 43 50.63 -7.14 -19.89
N LEU A 44 49.95 -7.67 -18.87
CA LEU A 44 50.29 -7.47 -17.47
C LEU A 44 51.47 -8.34 -17.05
N SER A 45 52.24 -7.79 -16.11
CA SER A 45 53.23 -8.45 -15.27
C SER A 45 52.60 -9.10 -14.01
N ASP A 46 51.29 -9.38 -14.01
CA ASP A 46 50.52 -9.80 -12.84
C ASP A 46 49.78 -11.13 -13.13
N ASP A 47 50.12 -12.17 -12.38
CA ASP A 47 49.70 -13.55 -12.65
C ASP A 47 48.21 -13.84 -12.37
N ILE A 48 47.51 -12.93 -11.67
CA ILE A 48 46.12 -13.11 -11.24
C ILE A 48 45.11 -12.52 -12.25
N PRO A 49 45.20 -11.24 -12.66
CA PRO A 49 44.42 -10.73 -13.77
C PRO A 49 45.05 -11.13 -15.11
N LYS A 50 44.82 -12.37 -15.56
CA LYS A 50 45.42 -12.92 -16.80
C LYS A 50 44.91 -12.29 -18.08
N TYR A 51 43.70 -11.72 -18.06
CA TYR A 51 43.10 -11.07 -19.21
C TYR A 51 42.63 -9.66 -18.87
N ARG A 52 43.30 -8.66 -19.43
CA ARG A 52 43.03 -7.23 -19.20
C ARG A 52 43.25 -6.42 -20.47
N ASN A 53 42.38 -5.43 -20.68
CA ASN A 53 42.58 -4.32 -21.62
C ASN A 53 41.88 -3.06 -21.07
N SER A 54 41.76 -1.99 -21.87
CA SER A 54 41.13 -0.74 -21.43
C SER A 54 39.66 -0.88 -21.03
N ASN A 55 38.95 -1.88 -21.56
CA ASN A 55 37.50 -2.05 -21.44
C ASN A 55 37.11 -3.22 -20.53
N ILE A 56 38.03 -4.13 -20.19
CA ILE A 56 37.75 -5.29 -19.35
C ILE A 56 38.95 -5.73 -18.51
N THR A 57 38.69 -6.22 -17.30
CA THR A 57 39.61 -7.03 -16.50
C THR A 57 38.92 -8.31 -16.05
N VAL A 58 39.59 -9.45 -16.21
CA VAL A 58 39.19 -10.75 -15.66
C VAL A 58 40.12 -11.10 -14.51
N VAL A 59 39.56 -11.39 -13.35
CA VAL A 59 40.28 -11.77 -12.13
C VAL A 59 40.04 -13.25 -11.87
N ASP A 60 41.13 -14.04 -11.82
CA ASP A 60 41.08 -15.44 -11.42
C ASP A 60 40.48 -15.60 -10.02
N GLY A 61 39.74 -16.68 -9.80
CA GLY A 61 39.01 -16.88 -8.56
C GLY A 61 39.88 -17.09 -7.31
N PRO A 62 39.26 -17.05 -6.12
CA PRO A 62 39.94 -17.33 -4.86
C PRO A 62 40.17 -18.83 -4.66
N ASP A 63 41.08 -19.17 -3.74
CA ASP A 63 41.33 -20.56 -3.33
C ASP A 63 40.14 -21.20 -2.61
N THR A 64 40.10 -22.54 -2.55
CA THR A 64 39.03 -23.31 -1.86
C THR A 64 38.78 -22.90 -0.40
N MET A 65 39.75 -22.33 0.31
CA MET A 65 39.59 -21.87 1.69
C MET A 65 39.15 -20.40 1.81
N GLY A 66 39.01 -19.69 0.68
CA GLY A 66 38.56 -18.31 0.63
C GLY A 66 39.59 -17.32 1.21
N LYS A 67 40.86 -17.70 1.33
CA LYS A 67 41.90 -16.81 1.89
C LYS A 67 42.23 -15.66 0.97
N ALA A 68 42.10 -15.87 -0.34
CA ALA A 68 42.37 -14.87 -1.37
C ALA A 68 41.20 -13.91 -1.67
N VAL A 69 40.02 -14.06 -1.03
CA VAL A 69 38.84 -13.22 -1.36
C VAL A 69 39.11 -11.73 -1.18
N GLY A 70 39.86 -11.35 -0.14
CA GLY A 70 40.25 -9.96 0.10
C GLY A 70 41.09 -9.38 -1.04
N ASP A 71 42.00 -10.19 -1.60
CA ASP A 71 42.86 -9.83 -2.73
C ASP A 71 42.05 -9.67 -4.03
N ARG A 72 41.10 -10.57 -4.29
CA ARG A 72 40.25 -10.48 -5.49
C ARG A 72 39.35 -9.25 -5.46
N ILE A 73 38.74 -8.95 -4.31
CA ILE A 73 37.94 -7.74 -4.10
C ILE A 73 38.81 -6.49 -4.30
N ALA A 74 40.02 -6.45 -3.70
CA ALA A 74 40.91 -5.31 -3.85
C ALA A 74 41.30 -5.04 -5.31
N ARG A 75 41.60 -6.10 -6.08
CA ARG A 75 41.91 -6.03 -7.51
C ARG A 75 40.71 -5.58 -8.35
N GLY A 76 39.52 -6.08 -8.05
CA GLY A 76 38.28 -5.66 -8.69
C GLY A 76 37.99 -4.18 -8.47
N VAL A 77 38.09 -3.72 -7.22
CA VAL A 77 37.94 -2.31 -6.86
C VAL A 77 38.98 -1.44 -7.57
N ALA A 78 40.27 -1.81 -7.51
CA ALA A 78 41.33 -1.05 -8.16
C ALA A 78 41.10 -0.91 -9.67
N SER A 79 40.69 -1.99 -10.34
CA SER A 79 40.44 -2.01 -11.78
C SER A 79 39.26 -1.11 -12.17
N ILE A 80 38.17 -1.11 -11.40
CA ILE A 80 37.03 -0.23 -11.64
C ILE A 80 37.39 1.23 -11.36
N LEU A 81 38.12 1.52 -10.27
CA LEU A 81 38.56 2.89 -9.96
C LEU A 81 39.49 3.45 -11.03
N GLU A 82 40.37 2.63 -11.58
CA GLU A 82 41.22 3.02 -12.71
C GLU A 82 40.36 3.39 -13.93
N ALA A 83 39.32 2.62 -14.25
CA ALA A 83 38.37 2.94 -15.31
C ALA A 83 37.59 4.24 -15.02
N ILE A 84 37.06 4.40 -13.82
CA ILE A 84 36.38 5.65 -13.41
C ILE A 84 37.32 6.85 -13.55
N SER A 85 38.61 6.69 -13.26
CA SER A 85 39.61 7.74 -13.40
C SER A 85 39.82 8.22 -14.84
N ARG A 86 39.50 7.38 -15.83
CA ARG A 86 39.57 7.66 -17.27
C ARG A 86 38.26 8.22 -17.86
N GLY A 87 37.16 8.18 -17.10
CA GLY A 87 35.86 8.71 -17.52
C GLY A 87 34.77 7.66 -17.73
N GLU A 88 35.06 6.39 -17.48
CA GLU A 88 34.10 5.29 -17.60
C GLU A 88 33.10 5.33 -16.43
N THR A 89 31.82 5.44 -16.75
CA THR A 89 30.73 5.57 -15.76
C THR A 89 29.73 4.41 -15.84
N ASP A 90 29.66 3.70 -16.96
CA ASP A 90 28.81 2.52 -17.12
C ASP A 90 29.62 1.27 -16.79
N ILE A 91 29.49 0.76 -15.56
CA ILE A 91 30.31 -0.35 -15.06
C ILE A 91 29.47 -1.62 -14.99
N SER A 92 29.93 -2.68 -15.65
CA SER A 92 29.30 -4.00 -15.63
C SER A 92 30.18 -5.00 -14.89
N ILE A 93 29.62 -5.79 -13.98
CA ILE A 93 30.30 -6.91 -13.32
C ILE A 93 29.60 -8.20 -13.73
N MET A 94 30.36 -9.18 -14.22
CA MET A 94 29.90 -10.55 -14.42
C MET A 94 30.67 -11.48 -13.49
N ALA A 95 29.99 -12.36 -12.78
CA ALA A 95 30.67 -13.18 -11.79
C ALA A 95 29.99 -14.53 -11.51
N HIS A 96 30.75 -15.52 -11.04
CA HIS A 96 30.26 -16.86 -10.70
C HIS A 96 30.73 -17.31 -9.31
N SER A 97 29.93 -18.09 -8.59
CA SER A 97 30.31 -18.75 -7.35
C SER A 97 30.80 -17.75 -6.29
N ARG A 98 31.98 -17.96 -5.68
CA ARG A 98 32.60 -16.99 -4.77
C ARG A 98 32.91 -15.66 -5.43
N GLY A 99 33.28 -15.64 -6.71
CA GLY A 99 33.44 -14.39 -7.46
C GLY A 99 32.16 -13.57 -7.50
N ALA A 100 30.99 -14.22 -7.54
CA ALA A 100 29.69 -13.54 -7.49
C ALA A 100 29.40 -12.97 -6.09
N VAL A 101 29.87 -13.62 -5.03
CA VAL A 101 29.87 -13.02 -3.69
C VAL A 101 30.79 -11.80 -3.67
N GLU A 102 32.04 -11.94 -4.13
CA GLU A 102 33.02 -10.85 -4.23
C GLU A 102 32.46 -9.63 -4.99
N ALA A 103 31.70 -9.83 -6.07
CA ALA A 103 31.04 -8.77 -6.83
C ALA A 103 30.12 -7.90 -5.97
N ILE A 104 29.35 -8.50 -5.06
CA ILE A 104 28.48 -7.78 -4.12
C ILE A 104 29.33 -6.86 -3.24
N LEU A 105 30.49 -7.32 -2.78
CA LEU A 105 31.32 -6.51 -1.88
C LEU A 105 32.17 -5.49 -2.61
N VAL A 106 32.59 -5.77 -3.85
CA VAL A 106 33.15 -4.76 -4.75
C VAL A 106 32.16 -3.59 -4.88
N ALA A 107 30.87 -3.87 -5.05
CA ALA A 107 29.85 -2.83 -5.09
C ALA A 107 29.76 -2.02 -3.77
N HIS A 108 29.81 -2.70 -2.61
CA HIS A 108 29.83 -2.02 -1.30
C HIS A 108 31.08 -1.13 -1.12
N GLU A 109 32.24 -1.59 -1.57
CA GLU A 109 33.47 -0.80 -1.50
C GLU A 109 33.42 0.40 -2.45
N LEU A 110 32.84 0.27 -3.64
CA LEU A 110 32.64 1.38 -4.57
C LEU A 110 31.67 2.43 -4.01
N GLU A 111 30.56 2.02 -3.38
CA GLU A 111 29.64 2.93 -2.71
C GLU A 111 30.32 3.66 -1.55
N ARG A 112 31.08 2.93 -0.71
CA ARG A 112 31.86 3.54 0.37
C ARG A 112 32.83 4.59 -0.15
N ILE A 113 33.52 4.31 -1.26
CA ILE A 113 34.47 5.24 -1.87
C ILE A 113 33.74 6.43 -2.48
N GLN A 114 32.59 6.23 -3.11
CA GLN A 114 31.73 7.32 -3.60
C GLN A 114 31.36 8.28 -2.45
N GLU A 115 30.93 7.75 -1.31
CA GLU A 115 30.60 8.57 -0.12
C GLU A 115 31.83 9.27 0.47
N ASN A 116 32.99 8.61 0.49
CA ASN A 116 34.24 9.25 0.92
C ASN A 116 34.63 10.42 -0.01
N CYS A 117 34.48 10.28 -1.33
CA CYS A 117 34.74 11.36 -2.27
C CYS A 117 33.79 12.55 -2.05
N LYS A 118 32.49 12.32 -1.76
CA LYS A 118 31.54 13.39 -1.40
C LYS A 118 31.95 14.14 -0.12
N GLN A 119 32.58 13.45 0.81
CA GLN A 119 33.05 14.00 2.09
C GLN A 119 34.43 14.67 2.01
N GLY A 120 35.07 14.72 0.83
CA GLY A 120 36.38 15.35 0.65
C GLY A 120 37.55 14.60 1.31
N LYS A 121 37.41 13.28 1.51
CA LYS A 121 38.44 12.41 2.09
C LYS A 121 39.59 12.11 1.11
N ASP A 122 40.75 11.72 1.65
CA ASP A 122 42.00 11.59 0.88
C ASP A 122 42.30 10.15 0.37
N SER A 123 43.49 9.94 -0.18
CA SER A 123 43.90 8.65 -0.75
C SER A 123 44.00 7.52 0.26
N ALA A 124 44.29 7.82 1.53
CA ALA A 124 44.40 6.81 2.58
C ALA A 124 43.04 6.17 2.88
N ASP A 125 41.96 6.92 2.66
CA ASP A 125 40.59 6.44 2.85
C ASP A 125 40.13 5.46 1.77
N LEU A 126 40.79 5.37 0.60
CA LEU A 126 40.50 4.35 -0.41
C LEU A 126 40.76 2.95 0.13
N MET A 127 41.89 2.77 0.84
CA MET A 127 42.32 1.48 1.37
C MET A 127 41.65 1.09 2.70
N ASN A 128 40.74 1.92 3.24
CA ASN A 128 40.08 1.71 4.53
C ASN A 128 38.78 0.89 4.40
N SER A 129 38.87 -0.30 3.81
CA SER A 129 37.71 -1.21 3.69
C SER A 129 37.17 -1.63 5.06
N LYS A 130 35.85 -1.85 5.14
CA LYS A 130 35.18 -2.44 6.32
C LYS A 130 35.52 -3.92 6.49
N CYS A 131 35.90 -4.62 5.42
CA CYS A 131 36.37 -6.01 5.50
C CYS A 131 37.85 -6.05 5.90
N PRO A 132 38.23 -6.73 7.00
CA PRO A 132 39.63 -6.87 7.38
C PRO A 132 40.51 -7.52 6.30
N LEU A 133 40.00 -8.52 5.58
CA LEU A 133 40.72 -9.20 4.50
C LEU A 133 40.99 -8.26 3.33
N THR A 134 39.94 -7.56 2.84
CA THR A 134 40.07 -6.58 1.76
C THR A 134 40.97 -5.41 2.17
N LYS A 135 40.83 -4.89 3.39
CA LYS A 135 41.68 -3.81 3.92
C LYS A 135 43.16 -4.20 3.96
N THR A 136 43.46 -5.44 4.35
CA THR A 136 44.82 -5.96 4.35
C THR A 136 45.35 -6.07 2.91
N ALA A 137 44.58 -6.67 2.01
CA ALA A 137 44.97 -6.80 0.61
C ALA A 137 45.15 -5.45 -0.11
N MET A 138 44.29 -4.46 0.15
CA MET A 138 44.44 -3.10 -0.39
C MET A 138 45.74 -2.45 0.08
N LYS A 139 46.15 -2.67 1.34
CA LYS A 139 47.43 -2.19 1.87
C LYS A 139 48.63 -2.93 1.28
N ASP A 140 48.51 -4.23 1.05
CA ASP A 140 49.56 -5.02 0.39
C ASP A 140 49.74 -4.58 -1.06
N GLN A 141 48.67 -4.10 -1.69
CA GLN A 141 48.65 -3.51 -3.04
C GLN A 141 48.76 -1.97 -3.03
N LYS A 142 49.36 -1.37 -1.99
CA LYS A 142 49.41 0.09 -1.81
C LYS A 142 49.92 0.84 -3.04
N SER A 143 50.95 0.33 -3.73
CA SER A 143 51.48 0.96 -4.95
C SER A 143 50.44 1.12 -6.06
N THR A 144 49.52 0.15 -6.19
CA THR A 144 48.43 0.19 -7.16
C THR A 144 47.46 1.31 -6.81
N PHE A 145 47.03 1.38 -5.55
CA PHE A 145 46.08 2.40 -5.09
C PHE A 145 46.68 3.81 -5.07
N ASP A 146 47.95 3.97 -4.69
CA ASP A 146 48.67 5.24 -4.70
C ASP A 146 48.88 5.79 -6.13
N SER A 147 48.85 4.91 -7.15
CA SER A 147 49.00 5.30 -8.56
C SER A 147 47.69 5.77 -9.23
N LEU A 148 46.54 5.60 -8.58
CA LEU A 148 45.24 5.96 -9.14
C LEU A 148 45.08 7.48 -9.27
N ASN A 149 44.51 7.93 -10.40
CA ASN A 149 44.18 9.35 -10.61
C ASN A 149 42.94 9.75 -9.79
N LEU A 150 43.16 10.21 -8.55
CA LEU A 150 42.12 10.59 -7.59
C LEU A 150 41.22 11.72 -8.08
N ALA A 151 41.77 12.69 -8.81
CA ALA A 151 40.99 13.80 -9.35
C ALA A 151 39.99 13.30 -10.40
N GLY A 152 40.42 12.37 -11.27
CA GLY A 152 39.54 11.69 -12.22
C GLY A 152 38.45 10.90 -11.51
N ILE A 153 38.81 10.14 -10.47
CA ILE A 153 37.86 9.35 -9.68
C ILE A 153 36.80 10.25 -9.05
N ALA A 154 37.22 11.29 -8.33
CA ALA A 154 36.31 12.20 -7.64
C ALA A 154 35.33 12.90 -8.60
N ASN A 155 35.78 13.24 -9.82
CA ASN A 155 34.95 13.87 -10.84
C ASN A 155 33.88 12.94 -11.42
N ASN A 156 34.16 11.64 -11.51
CA ASN A 156 33.35 10.70 -12.28
C ASN A 156 32.52 9.73 -11.41
N ILE A 157 32.96 9.41 -10.19
CA ILE A 157 32.36 8.34 -9.36
C ILE A 157 30.89 8.58 -8.99
N ASN A 158 30.47 9.84 -8.90
CA ASN A 158 29.06 10.19 -8.60
C ASN A 158 28.10 9.88 -9.76
N ASN A 159 28.62 9.76 -10.99
CA ASN A 159 27.84 9.43 -12.19
C ASN A 159 27.88 7.94 -12.53
N VAL A 160 28.51 7.10 -11.68
CA VAL A 160 28.66 5.68 -11.96
C VAL A 160 27.31 4.97 -11.87
N LYS A 161 26.98 4.26 -12.94
CA LYS A 161 25.92 3.26 -13.02
C LYS A 161 26.57 1.89 -12.92
N LEU A 162 26.33 1.17 -11.82
CA LEU A 162 26.82 -0.19 -11.65
C LEU A 162 25.73 -1.22 -11.99
N SER A 163 26.06 -2.18 -12.86
CA SER A 163 25.20 -3.30 -13.23
C SER A 163 25.92 -4.62 -12.92
N ILE A 164 25.24 -5.59 -12.31
CA ILE A 164 25.84 -6.85 -11.87
C ILE A 164 25.04 -8.04 -12.41
N PHE A 165 25.74 -9.04 -12.95
CA PHE A 165 25.19 -10.34 -13.31
C PHE A 165 25.93 -11.45 -12.55
N ASN A 166 25.24 -12.07 -11.60
CA ASN A 166 25.78 -13.08 -10.70
C ASN A 166 25.25 -14.48 -11.05
N ILE A 167 26.15 -15.44 -11.15
CA ILE A 167 25.84 -16.86 -11.37
C ILE A 167 26.10 -17.61 -10.07
N ASP A 168 25.06 -18.16 -9.45
CA ASP A 168 25.05 -19.01 -8.26
C ASP A 168 26.02 -18.51 -7.14
N PRO A 169 25.75 -17.35 -6.51
CA PRO A 169 26.67 -16.71 -5.55
C PRO A 169 26.82 -17.51 -4.25
N VAL A 170 27.89 -18.29 -4.13
CA VAL A 170 28.12 -19.21 -3.01
C VAL A 170 29.28 -18.73 -2.14
N PRO A 171 29.07 -18.38 -0.85
CA PRO A 171 30.14 -17.93 0.05
C PRO A 171 30.95 -19.09 0.68
N GLY A 172 30.49 -20.33 0.50
CA GLY A 172 30.96 -21.51 1.23
C GLY A 172 30.14 -21.76 2.50
N GLY A 173 30.56 -22.75 3.31
CA GLY A 173 29.84 -23.15 4.52
C GLY A 173 30.74 -23.85 5.53
N ASP A 174 30.14 -24.30 6.64
CA ASP A 174 30.87 -25.01 7.69
C ASP A 174 30.85 -26.53 7.39
N PHE A 175 32.02 -27.13 7.16
CA PHE A 175 32.16 -28.56 6.94
C PHE A 175 32.86 -29.21 8.14
N LEU A 176 32.17 -30.13 8.83
CA LEU A 176 32.68 -30.81 10.04
C LEU A 176 33.20 -29.83 11.12
N GLY A 177 32.58 -28.66 11.25
CA GLY A 177 32.96 -27.63 12.23
C GLY A 177 34.13 -26.74 11.80
N ALA A 178 34.71 -26.95 10.62
CA ALA A 178 35.70 -26.04 10.03
C ALA A 178 35.02 -25.12 9.00
N PRO A 179 35.26 -23.79 9.05
CA PRO A 179 34.73 -22.88 8.04
C PRO A 179 35.45 -23.11 6.71
N VAL A 180 34.72 -23.60 5.71
CA VAL A 180 35.15 -23.71 4.31
C VAL A 180 34.48 -22.60 3.48
N GLY A 181 34.30 -21.44 4.13
CA GLY A 181 33.57 -20.32 3.59
C GLY A 181 33.85 -19.05 4.38
N TRP A 182 33.32 -17.96 3.84
CA TRP A 182 33.46 -16.63 4.41
C TRP A 182 32.10 -16.17 4.95
N LYS A 183 32.09 -15.41 6.05
CA LYS A 183 30.88 -14.77 6.62
C LYS A 183 31.04 -13.24 6.60
N ASP A 184 30.06 -12.53 6.07
CA ASP A 184 29.93 -11.07 6.05
C ASP A 184 28.45 -10.72 5.82
N GLU A 185 27.87 -9.89 6.70
CA GLU A 185 26.44 -9.52 6.60
C GLU A 185 26.10 -8.78 5.30
N ARG A 186 27.09 -8.13 4.66
CA ARG A 186 26.88 -7.37 3.42
C ARG A 186 26.54 -8.25 2.23
N PHE A 187 26.81 -9.56 2.30
CA PHE A 187 26.41 -10.52 1.27
C PHE A 187 24.93 -10.43 0.90
N PHE A 188 24.09 -10.13 1.89
CA PHE A 188 22.65 -10.13 1.74
C PHE A 188 22.07 -8.80 1.31
N ARG A 189 22.93 -7.81 1.01
CA ARG A 189 22.49 -6.47 0.61
C ARG A 189 23.17 -6.04 -0.68
N VAL A 190 22.37 -5.65 -1.66
CA VAL A 190 22.86 -4.98 -2.87
C VAL A 190 22.83 -3.46 -2.63
N PRO A 191 23.98 -2.76 -2.68
CA PRO A 191 24.07 -1.34 -2.34
C PRO A 191 23.42 -0.44 -3.41
N LYS A 192 23.09 0.81 -3.04
CA LYS A 192 22.31 1.77 -3.86
C LYS A 192 23.03 2.26 -5.12
N ILE A 193 24.36 2.12 -5.15
CA ILE A 193 25.16 2.38 -6.36
C ILE A 193 24.78 1.44 -7.52
N VAL A 194 24.26 0.24 -7.22
CA VAL A 194 23.82 -0.74 -8.21
C VAL A 194 22.46 -0.35 -8.79
N LYS A 195 22.40 -0.16 -10.11
CA LYS A 195 21.16 0.16 -10.84
C LYS A 195 20.52 -1.07 -11.44
N GLU A 196 21.30 -2.12 -11.66
CA GLU A 196 20.79 -3.40 -12.14
C GLU A 196 21.51 -4.57 -11.49
N TYR A 197 20.74 -5.56 -11.03
CA TYR A 197 21.26 -6.78 -10.45
C TYR A 197 20.48 -7.99 -10.99
N GLU A 198 21.16 -8.84 -11.74
CA GLU A 198 20.61 -10.11 -12.23
C GLU A 198 21.32 -11.28 -11.56
N GLN A 199 20.56 -12.30 -11.20
CA GLN A 199 21.10 -13.50 -10.55
C GLN A 199 20.49 -14.78 -11.10
N CYS A 200 21.37 -15.73 -11.44
CA CYS A 200 21.00 -17.10 -11.75
C CYS A 200 21.27 -18.02 -10.54
N VAL A 201 20.37 -18.95 -10.25
CA VAL A 201 20.57 -20.05 -9.29
C VAL A 201 20.33 -21.40 -9.96
N TYR A 202 21.13 -22.41 -9.64
CA TYR A 202 20.99 -23.75 -10.22
C TYR A 202 20.13 -24.68 -9.36
N GLU A 203 19.14 -25.32 -10.00
CA GLU A 203 18.09 -26.08 -9.32
C GLU A 203 18.54 -27.44 -8.78
N ASN A 204 19.52 -28.09 -9.42
CA ASN A 204 19.87 -29.50 -9.18
C ASN A 204 21.16 -29.68 -8.37
N GLU A 205 21.71 -28.62 -7.78
CA GLU A 205 22.86 -28.74 -6.88
C GLU A 205 22.40 -29.20 -5.47
N ARG A 206 23.06 -30.22 -4.92
CA ARG A 206 22.74 -30.83 -3.61
C ARG A 206 23.95 -30.95 -2.68
N THR A 207 25.13 -30.52 -3.12
CA THR A 207 26.38 -30.64 -2.36
C THR A 207 26.37 -29.74 -1.13
N ARG A 208 26.94 -30.23 -0.02
CA ARG A 208 27.21 -29.43 1.17
C ARG A 208 28.04 -28.19 0.89
N CYS A 209 27.79 -27.12 1.64
CA CYS A 209 28.53 -25.84 1.54
C CYS A 209 28.31 -25.05 0.24
N PHE A 210 27.41 -25.49 -0.64
CA PHE A 210 27.08 -24.80 -1.88
C PHE A 210 25.80 -23.95 -1.79
N LYS A 211 25.37 -23.48 -0.61
CA LYS A 211 24.14 -22.69 -0.49
C LYS A 211 24.34 -21.30 -1.12
N PRO A 212 23.62 -20.93 -2.20
CA PRO A 212 23.77 -19.62 -2.80
C PRO A 212 23.03 -18.55 -1.99
N ILE A 213 23.53 -17.33 -2.03
CA ILE A 213 22.92 -16.15 -1.40
C ILE A 213 21.89 -15.55 -2.35
N VAL A 214 20.70 -15.23 -1.85
CA VAL A 214 19.74 -14.36 -2.53
C VAL A 214 19.64 -13.05 -1.74
N PRO A 215 20.22 -11.94 -2.22
CA PRO A 215 20.28 -10.70 -1.47
C PRO A 215 19.02 -9.84 -1.63
N LYS A 216 18.87 -8.84 -0.76
CA LYS A 216 17.87 -7.77 -0.87
C LYS A 216 18.50 -6.49 -1.41
N CYS A 217 17.83 -5.77 -2.30
CA CYS A 217 18.28 -4.46 -2.77
C CYS A 217 17.98 -3.36 -1.73
N GLU A 218 18.96 -2.49 -1.45
CA GLU A 218 18.79 -1.35 -0.54
C GLU A 218 18.06 -0.16 -1.19
N SER A 219 18.00 -0.12 -2.53
CA SER A 219 17.28 0.91 -3.28
C SER A 219 16.12 0.28 -4.06
N SER A 220 14.97 0.95 -4.04
CA SER A 220 13.82 0.62 -4.91
C SER A 220 14.09 0.91 -6.39
N ASP A 221 15.12 1.69 -6.71
CA ASP A 221 15.50 2.04 -8.08
C ASP A 221 16.35 0.96 -8.75
N THR A 222 16.88 0.01 -7.96
CA THR A 222 17.66 -1.11 -8.49
C THR A 222 16.72 -2.12 -9.16
N LYS A 223 16.90 -2.33 -10.47
CA LYS A 223 16.21 -3.41 -11.18
C LYS A 223 16.80 -4.76 -10.78
N PHE A 224 16.04 -5.53 -10.00
CA PHE A 224 16.43 -6.86 -9.53
C PHE A 224 15.74 -7.95 -10.36
N ASN A 225 16.51 -8.91 -10.88
CA ASN A 225 16.00 -10.05 -11.63
C ASN A 225 16.62 -11.36 -11.11
N LEU A 226 15.81 -12.23 -10.52
CA LEU A 226 16.23 -13.54 -10.04
C LEU A 226 15.58 -14.62 -10.90
N PHE A 227 16.39 -15.54 -11.43
CA PHE A 227 15.90 -16.66 -12.23
C PHE A 227 16.67 -17.95 -11.92
N SER A 228 16.05 -19.10 -12.19
CA SER A 228 16.66 -20.41 -12.05
C SER A 228 16.97 -21.05 -13.39
N LEU A 229 17.95 -21.94 -13.42
CA LEU A 229 18.18 -22.88 -14.51
C LEU A 229 18.41 -24.30 -13.96
N PRO A 230 17.99 -25.35 -14.67
CA PRO A 230 18.33 -26.71 -14.31
C PRO A 230 19.83 -26.95 -14.54
N GLY A 231 20.43 -27.77 -13.67
CA GLY A 231 21.86 -27.98 -13.59
C GLY A 231 22.38 -27.98 -12.17
N HIS A 232 23.65 -28.33 -12.01
CA HIS A 232 24.43 -28.14 -10.78
C HIS A 232 25.23 -26.84 -10.82
N HIS A 233 25.95 -26.53 -9.75
CA HIS A 233 26.66 -25.26 -9.56
C HIS A 233 27.57 -24.83 -10.73
N GLY A 234 28.16 -25.80 -11.44
CA GLY A 234 29.09 -25.56 -12.55
C GLY A 234 28.47 -25.63 -13.94
N THR A 235 27.19 -26.01 -14.08
CA THR A 235 26.60 -26.36 -15.39
C THR A 235 26.65 -25.21 -16.39
N GLY A 236 26.13 -24.02 -16.06
CA GLY A 236 26.21 -22.90 -17.01
C GLY A 236 27.54 -22.15 -17.01
N SER A 237 28.48 -22.48 -16.13
CA SER A 237 29.89 -22.08 -16.24
C SER A 237 30.69 -22.99 -17.19
N GLY A 238 30.08 -24.08 -17.66
CA GLY A 238 30.64 -24.98 -18.67
C GLY A 238 31.17 -26.31 -18.15
N ASN A 239 30.94 -26.63 -16.86
CA ASN A 239 31.20 -27.97 -16.34
C ASN A 239 29.99 -28.86 -16.65
N LEU A 240 30.11 -29.64 -17.74
CA LEU A 240 29.05 -30.52 -18.25
C LEU A 240 29.06 -31.92 -17.63
N ASN A 241 30.08 -32.27 -16.85
CA ASN A 241 30.14 -33.52 -16.11
C ASN A 241 29.32 -33.40 -14.81
N ASP A 242 29.01 -34.51 -14.16
CA ASP A 242 28.46 -34.46 -12.80
C ASP A 242 29.52 -34.02 -11.76
N GLN A 243 29.08 -33.79 -10.52
CA GLN A 243 29.98 -33.40 -9.41
C GLN A 243 30.99 -34.49 -9.01
N GLN A 244 30.94 -35.67 -9.63
CA GLN A 244 31.89 -36.79 -9.48
C GLN A 244 32.79 -36.97 -10.71
N GLN A 245 32.71 -36.07 -11.68
CA GLN A 245 33.43 -36.10 -12.97
C GLN A 245 33.01 -37.24 -13.91
N ALA A 246 31.82 -37.82 -13.69
CA ALA A 246 31.24 -38.76 -14.64
C ALA A 246 30.55 -38.02 -15.79
N VAL A 247 30.71 -38.56 -17.00
CA VAL A 247 30.00 -38.09 -18.20
C VAL A 247 28.58 -38.67 -18.16
N LEU A 248 27.59 -37.85 -18.54
CA LEU A 248 26.20 -38.30 -18.70
C LEU A 248 26.13 -39.45 -19.72
N VAL A 249 25.30 -40.46 -19.43
CA VAL A 249 25.21 -41.69 -20.23
C VAL A 249 24.09 -41.57 -21.29
N GLY A 250 24.37 -42.00 -22.51
CA GLY A 250 23.41 -42.01 -23.64
C GLY A 250 23.45 -40.75 -24.50
N ASP A 251 22.36 -40.45 -25.22
CA ASP A 251 22.23 -39.28 -26.11
C ASP A 251 21.80 -37.98 -25.39
N THR A 252 21.90 -37.94 -24.05
CA THR A 252 21.45 -36.80 -23.23
C THR A 252 22.56 -35.78 -23.00
N THR A 253 22.23 -34.49 -22.92
CA THR A 253 23.21 -33.41 -22.74
C THR A 253 22.67 -32.25 -21.90
N THR A 254 23.58 -31.53 -21.23
CA THR A 254 23.30 -30.35 -20.40
C THR A 254 23.94 -29.07 -20.95
N GLU A 255 24.51 -29.13 -22.16
CA GLU A 255 25.21 -27.99 -22.77
C GLU A 255 24.32 -26.79 -23.08
N HIS A 256 23.02 -27.01 -23.27
CA HIS A 256 22.05 -25.97 -23.58
C HIS A 256 21.95 -24.91 -22.47
N ALA A 257 22.14 -25.29 -21.20
CA ALA A 257 22.19 -24.34 -20.09
C ALA A 257 23.42 -23.41 -20.17
N GLN A 258 24.57 -23.92 -20.63
CA GLN A 258 25.76 -23.10 -20.89
C GLN A 258 25.52 -22.13 -22.06
N GLN A 259 24.98 -22.63 -23.17
CA GLN A 259 24.65 -21.82 -24.34
C GLN A 259 23.68 -20.68 -23.98
N LEU A 260 22.65 -20.98 -23.19
CA LEU A 260 21.69 -19.97 -22.72
C LEU A 260 22.35 -18.93 -21.82
N MET A 261 23.23 -19.36 -20.91
CA MET A 261 23.99 -18.44 -20.04
C MET A 261 24.87 -17.48 -20.84
N ILE A 262 25.56 -17.97 -21.88
CA ILE A 262 26.37 -17.14 -22.79
C ILE A 262 25.50 -16.06 -23.45
N ILE A 263 24.32 -16.43 -23.97
CA ILE A 263 23.42 -15.48 -24.62
C ILE A 263 22.90 -14.44 -23.60
N LYS A 264 22.52 -14.86 -22.39
CA LYS A 264 22.07 -13.94 -21.33
C LYS A 264 23.14 -12.94 -20.93
N LEU A 265 24.40 -13.37 -20.82
CA LEU A 265 25.53 -12.47 -20.51
C LEU A 265 25.79 -11.47 -21.65
N ILE A 266 25.72 -11.91 -22.90
CA ILE A 266 25.88 -11.03 -24.08
C ILE A 266 24.78 -9.98 -24.11
N ASP A 267 23.52 -10.38 -23.89
CA ASP A 267 22.38 -9.47 -23.80
C ASP A 267 22.58 -8.46 -22.65
N PHE A 268 22.94 -8.94 -21.46
CA PHE A 268 23.27 -8.13 -20.28
C PHE A 268 24.34 -7.06 -20.53
N LEU A 269 25.45 -7.45 -21.17
CA LEU A 269 26.53 -6.53 -21.51
C LEU A 269 26.09 -5.49 -22.54
N ASN A 270 25.43 -5.93 -23.63
CA ASN A 270 25.01 -5.06 -24.72
C ASN A 270 24.00 -3.99 -24.25
N ARG A 271 23.00 -4.38 -23.45
CA ARG A 271 22.01 -3.44 -22.91
C ARG A 271 22.56 -2.50 -21.83
N ASN A 272 23.75 -2.80 -21.30
CA ASN A 272 24.52 -1.92 -20.42
C ASN A 272 25.66 -1.17 -21.15
N GLY A 273 25.57 -1.06 -22.49
CA GLY A 273 26.44 -0.20 -23.30
C GLY A 273 27.84 -0.76 -23.55
N VAL A 274 28.09 -2.03 -23.22
CA VAL A 274 29.37 -2.69 -23.50
C VAL A 274 29.39 -3.10 -24.98
N ALA A 275 30.40 -2.63 -25.70
CA ALA A 275 30.61 -3.00 -27.09
C ALA A 275 31.13 -4.44 -27.19
N ILE A 276 30.46 -5.27 -28.00
CA ILE A 276 30.78 -6.68 -28.22
C ILE A 276 31.15 -6.87 -29.69
N LYS A 277 32.27 -7.53 -29.98
CA LYS A 277 32.69 -7.87 -31.35
C LYS A 277 32.87 -9.39 -31.52
N PRO A 278 31.91 -10.07 -32.17
CA PRO A 278 32.07 -11.46 -32.52
C PRO A 278 33.20 -11.65 -33.55
N GLY A 279 34.18 -12.51 -33.28
CA GLY A 279 35.05 -13.09 -34.31
C GLY A 279 36.37 -12.38 -34.67
N GLN A 280 36.98 -11.57 -33.80
CA GLN A 280 38.23 -10.87 -34.16
C GLN A 280 39.58 -11.55 -33.83
N ASN A 281 39.61 -12.76 -33.29
CA ASN A 281 40.87 -13.50 -33.12
C ASN A 281 40.82 -14.81 -33.90
N GLY A 282 41.11 -14.75 -35.18
CA GLY A 282 41.55 -15.89 -35.95
C GLY A 282 43.06 -15.79 -36.19
N ASP A 283 43.88 -15.96 -35.15
CA ASP A 283 45.05 -16.81 -35.39
C ASP A 283 44.47 -18.17 -35.79
N GLU A 284 45.00 -18.81 -36.84
CA GLU A 284 44.44 -20.02 -37.46
C GLU A 284 44.17 -21.18 -36.46
N GLU A 285 44.69 -21.12 -35.22
CA GLU A 285 44.38 -22.04 -34.12
C GLU A 285 43.10 -21.75 -33.32
N GLN A 286 42.47 -20.56 -33.41
CA GLN A 286 41.20 -20.24 -32.72
C GLN A 286 39.95 -20.72 -33.48
N VAL A 287 40.11 -21.19 -34.72
CA VAL A 287 39.03 -21.68 -35.59
C VAL A 287 38.41 -23.00 -35.08
N ASN A 288 39.00 -23.64 -34.07
CA ASN A 288 38.56 -24.96 -33.59
C ASN A 288 37.46 -24.96 -32.52
N ASN A 289 36.89 -23.81 -32.11
CA ASN A 289 35.66 -23.78 -31.31
C ASN A 289 34.44 -23.39 -32.18
N THR A 290 34.19 -24.18 -33.23
CA THR A 290 33.11 -24.01 -34.21
C THR A 290 31.71 -23.93 -33.58
N SER A 291 31.52 -24.39 -32.34
CA SER A 291 30.23 -24.48 -31.64
C SER A 291 29.68 -23.12 -31.19
N PHE A 292 30.42 -22.31 -30.42
CA PHE A 292 29.89 -21.02 -29.92
C PHE A 292 29.86 -19.90 -30.96
N ASN A 293 30.73 -19.95 -31.97
CA ASN A 293 30.65 -19.01 -33.09
C ASN A 293 29.35 -19.18 -33.89
N ALA A 294 28.88 -20.43 -34.06
CA ALA A 294 27.59 -20.70 -34.70
C ALA A 294 26.39 -20.22 -33.85
N LEU A 295 26.54 -20.22 -32.53
CA LEU A 295 25.54 -19.68 -31.59
C LEU A 295 25.44 -18.15 -31.66
N ILE A 296 26.58 -17.47 -31.71
CA ILE A 296 26.65 -16.01 -31.46
C ILE A 296 26.60 -15.19 -32.75
N LYS A 297 27.31 -15.62 -33.81
CA LYS A 297 27.42 -14.84 -35.04
C LYS A 297 26.06 -14.44 -35.65
N PRO A 298 25.01 -15.28 -35.64
CA PRO A 298 23.69 -14.90 -36.17
C PRO A 298 23.02 -13.75 -35.40
N LEU A 299 23.35 -13.59 -34.11
CA LEU A 299 22.74 -12.60 -33.22
C LEU A 299 23.10 -11.16 -33.58
N PHE A 300 24.13 -10.94 -34.39
CA PHE A 300 24.64 -9.61 -34.73
C PHE A 300 24.38 -9.27 -36.21
N ASP A 301 24.14 -8.00 -36.50
CA ASP A 301 24.10 -7.46 -37.86
C ASP A 301 25.50 -7.06 -38.36
N GLU A 302 25.59 -6.56 -39.60
CA GLU A 302 26.84 -6.15 -40.24
C GLU A 302 27.52 -4.96 -39.51
N ASP A 303 26.73 -4.17 -38.76
CA ASP A 303 27.20 -3.04 -37.95
C ASP A 303 27.60 -3.45 -36.52
N GLY A 304 27.47 -4.74 -36.18
CA GLY A 304 27.78 -5.27 -34.85
C GLY A 304 26.72 -4.99 -33.78
N LYS A 305 25.48 -4.68 -34.17
CA LYS A 305 24.35 -4.53 -33.25
C LYS A 305 23.59 -5.84 -33.10
N ILE A 306 23.06 -6.08 -31.91
CA ILE A 306 22.23 -7.27 -31.64
C ILE A 306 20.88 -7.17 -32.39
N LYS A 307 20.56 -8.21 -33.16
CA LYS A 307 19.26 -8.46 -33.77
C LYS A 307 18.30 -9.03 -32.72
N LYS A 308 17.39 -8.20 -32.23
CA LYS A 308 16.46 -8.57 -31.14
C LYS A 308 15.59 -9.79 -31.43
N GLU A 309 15.09 -9.93 -32.66
CA GLU A 309 14.23 -11.06 -33.01
C GLU A 309 14.99 -12.39 -33.05
N GLU A 310 16.20 -12.40 -33.62
CA GLU A 310 17.11 -13.56 -33.59
C GLU A 310 17.49 -13.94 -32.14
N LEU A 311 17.71 -12.94 -31.27
CA LEU A 311 17.99 -13.17 -29.85
C LEU A 311 16.81 -13.87 -29.15
N LYS A 312 15.58 -13.40 -29.38
CA LYS A 312 14.37 -14.02 -28.81
C LYS A 312 14.18 -15.44 -29.31
N GLU A 313 14.34 -15.67 -30.62
CA GLU A 313 14.23 -17.01 -31.22
C GLU A 313 15.26 -17.97 -30.62
N LYS A 314 16.50 -17.50 -30.40
CA LYS A 314 17.53 -18.29 -29.74
C LYS A 314 17.24 -18.59 -28.27
N TYR A 315 16.71 -17.62 -27.52
CA TYR A 315 16.25 -17.89 -26.15
C TYR A 315 15.22 -19.02 -26.13
N LEU A 316 14.17 -18.90 -26.94
CA LEU A 316 13.11 -19.90 -27.00
C LEU A 316 13.64 -21.28 -27.40
N THR A 317 14.45 -21.35 -28.45
CA THR A 317 15.04 -22.61 -28.93
C THR A 317 15.82 -23.31 -27.81
N LEU A 318 16.69 -22.57 -27.10
CA LEU A 318 17.50 -23.14 -26.03
C LEU A 318 16.65 -23.57 -24.84
N TYR A 319 15.64 -22.79 -24.48
CA TYR A 319 14.71 -23.18 -23.43
C TYR A 319 13.94 -24.46 -23.76
N GLN A 320 13.50 -24.63 -25.02
CA GLN A 320 12.86 -25.86 -25.48
C GLN A 320 13.83 -27.05 -25.43
N GLU A 321 15.08 -26.88 -25.84
CA GLU A 321 16.09 -27.94 -25.75
C GLU A 321 16.43 -28.31 -24.30
N ILE A 322 16.46 -27.33 -23.38
CA ILE A 322 16.61 -27.59 -21.95
C ILE A 322 15.42 -28.40 -21.42
N ALA A 323 14.19 -28.00 -21.77
CA ALA A 323 12.97 -28.71 -21.34
C ALA A 323 12.93 -30.16 -21.87
N LYS A 324 13.29 -30.38 -23.14
CA LYS A 324 13.40 -31.73 -23.74
C LYS A 324 14.44 -32.60 -23.02
N ASN A 325 15.53 -32.00 -22.54
CA ASN A 325 16.63 -32.70 -21.86
C ASN A 325 16.51 -32.68 -20.32
N LYS A 326 15.34 -32.38 -19.74
CA LYS A 326 15.15 -32.21 -18.29
C LYS A 326 15.73 -33.36 -17.45
N ALA A 327 15.50 -34.61 -17.86
CA ALA A 327 16.00 -35.80 -17.16
C ALA A 327 17.54 -35.83 -17.02
N ALA A 328 18.28 -35.23 -17.97
CA ALA A 328 19.74 -35.12 -17.93
C ALA A 328 20.20 -34.22 -16.78
N TYR A 329 19.44 -33.15 -16.49
CA TYR A 329 19.73 -32.23 -15.39
C TYR A 329 19.28 -32.80 -14.04
N GLU A 330 18.14 -33.49 -14.00
CA GLU A 330 17.62 -34.15 -12.79
C GLU A 330 18.56 -35.25 -12.26
N HIS A 331 19.42 -35.82 -13.11
CA HIS A 331 20.50 -36.70 -12.70
C HIS A 331 21.33 -36.10 -11.56
N PHE A 332 21.56 -34.78 -11.59
CA PHE A 332 22.39 -34.09 -10.61
C PHE A 332 21.76 -34.01 -9.21
N ASN A 333 20.45 -34.26 -9.06
CA ASN A 333 19.80 -34.36 -7.74
C ASN A 333 20.37 -35.52 -6.90
N THR A 334 20.96 -36.52 -7.56
CA THR A 334 21.49 -37.73 -6.91
C THR A 334 23.01 -37.72 -6.75
N THR A 335 23.68 -36.71 -7.27
CA THR A 335 25.14 -36.57 -7.24
C THR A 335 25.54 -35.50 -6.21
N SER A 336 26.84 -35.45 -5.91
CA SER A 336 27.47 -34.41 -5.08
C SER A 336 28.99 -34.57 -5.15
N TYR A 337 29.73 -33.53 -4.78
CA TYR A 337 31.18 -33.65 -4.66
C TYR A 337 31.55 -34.68 -3.60
N LYS A 338 32.38 -35.66 -3.97
CA LYS A 338 32.70 -36.85 -3.17
C LYS A 338 33.13 -36.54 -1.72
N VAL A 339 33.88 -35.45 -1.53
CA VAL A 339 34.40 -35.06 -0.20
C VAL A 339 33.33 -34.40 0.66
N LEU A 340 32.45 -33.60 0.06
CA LEU A 340 31.48 -32.78 0.78
C LEU A 340 30.16 -33.53 1.01
N GLY A 341 29.78 -34.43 0.10
CA GLY A 341 28.52 -35.17 0.15
C GLY A 341 27.28 -34.27 0.01
N GLN A 342 26.09 -34.84 0.22
CA GLN A 342 24.82 -34.14 0.08
C GLN A 342 24.38 -33.42 1.37
N GLU A 343 23.82 -32.21 1.24
CA GLU A 343 23.40 -31.34 2.35
C GLU A 343 22.35 -32.00 3.26
N GLN A 344 21.34 -32.66 2.69
CA GLN A 344 20.26 -33.30 3.45
C GLN A 344 20.39 -34.82 3.62
N SER A 345 21.60 -35.37 3.46
CA SER A 345 21.85 -36.82 3.52
C SER A 345 21.42 -37.47 4.83
N ILE A 346 21.57 -36.78 5.97
CA ILE A 346 21.17 -37.28 7.30
C ILE A 346 19.66 -37.15 7.49
N GLN A 347 19.08 -36.01 7.12
CA GLN A 347 17.66 -35.73 7.24
C GLN A 347 16.82 -36.70 6.39
N LYS A 348 17.36 -37.13 5.24
CA LYS A 348 16.78 -38.18 4.39
C LYS A 348 16.64 -39.54 5.11
N LEU A 349 17.55 -39.89 6.01
CA LEU A 349 17.44 -41.12 6.83
C LEU A 349 16.31 -41.06 7.86
N PHE A 350 15.89 -39.85 8.26
CA PHE A 350 14.83 -39.62 9.25
C PHE A 350 13.50 -39.17 8.62
N GLY A 351 13.35 -39.27 7.29
CA GLY A 351 12.13 -38.90 6.58
C GLY A 351 11.82 -37.40 6.54
N ARG A 352 12.79 -36.53 6.89
CA ARG A 352 12.65 -35.06 6.90
C ARG A 352 13.39 -34.43 5.72
N TYR A 353 13.11 -34.90 4.50
CA TYR A 353 13.80 -34.50 3.27
C TYR A 353 12.84 -33.86 2.27
N ARG A 354 13.29 -32.79 1.61
CA ARG A 354 12.62 -32.16 0.47
C ARG A 354 13.63 -32.14 -0.67
N ASP A 355 13.29 -32.72 -1.82
CA ASP A 355 14.20 -32.72 -2.97
C ASP A 355 14.22 -31.34 -3.64
N ASP A 356 14.89 -30.40 -2.99
CA ASP A 356 14.99 -29.02 -3.44
C ASP A 356 16.34 -28.41 -3.06
N ARG A 357 16.74 -27.38 -3.79
CA ARG A 357 17.95 -26.60 -3.56
C ARG A 357 17.78 -25.76 -2.29
N ILE A 358 18.72 -25.87 -1.36
CA ILE A 358 18.78 -24.98 -0.19
C ILE A 358 19.58 -23.73 -0.55
N ILE A 359 19.03 -22.57 -0.18
CA ILE A 359 19.60 -21.24 -0.40
C ILE A 359 19.66 -20.46 0.92
N LEU A 360 20.41 -19.36 0.94
CA LEU A 360 20.42 -18.38 2.03
C LEU A 360 19.68 -17.12 1.56
N HIS A 361 18.48 -16.88 2.09
CA HIS A 361 17.61 -15.81 1.61
C HIS A 361 17.65 -14.61 2.56
N GLN A 362 18.27 -13.50 2.11
CA GLN A 362 18.39 -12.21 2.81
C GLN A 362 19.08 -12.21 4.19
N VAL A 363 19.32 -13.39 4.77
CA VAL A 363 20.00 -13.62 6.05
C VAL A 363 20.69 -14.98 6.03
N TYR A 364 21.46 -15.30 7.08
CA TYR A 364 22.08 -16.62 7.29
C TYR A 364 21.06 -17.69 7.75
N GLU A 365 19.90 -17.74 7.10
CA GLU A 365 18.87 -18.74 7.35
C GLU A 365 18.62 -19.57 6.09
N ASP A 366 18.47 -20.87 6.29
CA ASP A 366 18.17 -21.81 5.21
C ASP A 366 16.74 -21.59 4.71
N ALA A 367 16.60 -21.39 3.41
CA ALA A 367 15.33 -21.43 2.69
C ALA A 367 15.41 -22.46 1.55
N PHE A 368 14.26 -22.91 1.07
CA PHE A 368 14.22 -23.72 -0.15
C PHE A 368 14.03 -22.83 -1.37
N LEU A 369 14.70 -23.18 -2.48
CA LEU A 369 14.61 -22.39 -3.72
C LEU A 369 13.17 -22.29 -4.19
N SER A 370 12.38 -23.36 -4.13
CA SER A 370 10.98 -23.31 -4.57
C SER A 370 10.05 -22.49 -3.67
N ASP A 371 10.50 -22.09 -2.47
CA ASP A 371 9.76 -21.16 -1.60
C ASP A 371 10.01 -19.69 -2.02
N VAL A 372 11.13 -19.41 -2.71
CA VAL A 372 11.50 -18.06 -3.20
C VAL A 372 11.22 -17.89 -4.70
N LEU A 373 11.42 -18.94 -5.47
CA LEU A 373 11.13 -19.05 -6.90
C LEU A 373 10.29 -20.33 -7.14
N PRO A 374 8.95 -20.25 -7.03
CA PRO A 374 8.07 -21.39 -7.24
C PRO A 374 8.26 -21.98 -8.63
N HIS A 375 8.23 -23.32 -8.73
CA HIS A 375 8.20 -23.99 -10.01
C HIS A 375 6.88 -23.67 -10.73
N LEU A 376 6.96 -23.47 -12.05
CA LEU A 376 5.76 -23.36 -12.87
C LEU A 376 5.00 -24.68 -12.87
N PRO A 377 3.66 -24.67 -12.74
CA PRO A 377 2.87 -25.89 -12.75
C PRO A 377 3.00 -26.64 -14.09
N GLY A 378 2.77 -27.95 -14.05
CA GLY A 378 2.88 -28.83 -15.22
C GLY A 378 4.32 -29.15 -15.68
N GLY A 379 5.34 -28.40 -15.25
CA GLY A 379 6.75 -28.73 -15.52
C GLY A 379 7.18 -28.62 -17.00
N HIS A 380 6.40 -27.90 -17.81
CA HIS A 380 6.59 -27.72 -19.25
C HIS A 380 7.56 -26.58 -19.61
N PHE A 381 7.66 -25.61 -18.71
CA PHE A 381 8.59 -24.49 -18.84
C PHE A 381 9.79 -24.68 -17.92
N VAL A 382 10.91 -24.09 -18.34
CA VAL A 382 12.16 -24.14 -17.58
C VAL A 382 12.10 -23.14 -16.42
N ASN A 383 11.55 -21.94 -16.69
CA ASN A 383 11.35 -20.87 -15.73
C ASN A 383 10.34 -19.84 -16.30
N TYR A 384 10.05 -18.79 -15.53
CA TYR A 384 9.14 -17.70 -15.93
C TYR A 384 9.55 -16.98 -17.23
N ASP A 385 10.85 -16.86 -17.51
CA ASP A 385 11.32 -16.28 -18.78
C ASP A 385 10.92 -17.15 -19.98
N HIS A 386 11.09 -18.48 -19.88
CA HIS A 386 10.66 -19.41 -20.93
C HIS A 386 9.15 -19.29 -21.17
N ALA A 387 8.35 -19.34 -20.10
CA ALA A 387 6.90 -19.19 -20.22
C ALA A 387 6.55 -17.87 -20.93
N ARG A 388 7.06 -16.74 -20.44
CA ARG A 388 6.80 -15.41 -21.02
C ARG A 388 7.16 -15.34 -22.51
N LEU A 389 8.33 -15.86 -22.91
CA LEU A 389 8.75 -15.82 -24.31
C LEU A 389 7.85 -16.68 -25.20
N THR A 390 7.51 -17.90 -24.77
CA THR A 390 6.60 -18.79 -25.51
C THR A 390 5.23 -18.16 -25.68
N ILE A 391 4.68 -17.62 -24.59
CA ILE A 391 3.39 -16.90 -24.60
C ILE A 391 3.46 -15.70 -25.55
N ASN A 392 4.48 -14.85 -25.44
CA ASN A 392 4.60 -13.67 -26.27
C ASN A 392 4.63 -14.01 -27.77
N GLN A 393 5.32 -15.09 -28.14
CA GLN A 393 5.36 -15.54 -29.52
C GLN A 393 3.99 -16.05 -29.99
N GLU A 394 3.35 -16.92 -29.21
CA GLU A 394 2.03 -17.49 -29.56
C GLU A 394 0.92 -16.42 -29.61
N LEU A 395 1.08 -15.34 -28.83
CA LEU A 395 0.16 -14.22 -28.76
C LEU A 395 0.50 -13.07 -29.74
N GLY A 396 1.60 -13.16 -30.50
CA GLY A 396 2.02 -12.10 -31.42
C GLY A 396 2.33 -10.76 -30.72
N LEU A 397 2.93 -10.84 -29.53
CA LEU A 397 3.33 -9.69 -28.72
C LEU A 397 4.74 -9.23 -29.12
N GLU A 398 4.85 -7.94 -29.44
CA GLU A 398 6.09 -7.28 -29.83
C GLU A 398 6.68 -6.45 -28.67
N ASP A 399 7.99 -6.14 -28.73
CA ASP A 399 8.62 -5.29 -27.72
C ASP A 399 8.09 -3.84 -27.80
N GLY A 400 7.93 -3.21 -26.63
CA GLY A 400 7.54 -1.79 -26.54
C GLY A 400 6.02 -1.54 -26.58
N LEU A 401 5.21 -2.59 -26.56
CA LEU A 401 3.77 -2.47 -26.32
C LEU A 401 3.52 -1.97 -24.88
N SER A 402 2.56 -1.06 -24.75
CA SER A 402 2.02 -0.68 -23.44
C SER A 402 1.24 -1.86 -22.83
N LEU A 403 1.15 -1.93 -21.50
CA LEU A 403 0.50 -3.06 -20.81
C LEU A 403 -0.95 -3.29 -21.27
N ASN A 404 -1.71 -2.22 -21.56
CA ASN A 404 -3.06 -2.35 -22.10
C ASN A 404 -3.06 -2.99 -23.50
N GLN A 405 -2.11 -2.64 -24.37
CA GLN A 405 -1.96 -3.28 -25.69
C GLN A 405 -1.52 -4.74 -25.58
N VAL A 406 -0.69 -5.07 -24.59
CA VAL A 406 -0.32 -6.46 -24.28
C VAL A 406 -1.56 -7.25 -23.89
N ILE A 407 -2.38 -6.72 -22.97
CA ILE A 407 -3.65 -7.36 -22.54
C ILE A 407 -4.60 -7.53 -23.73
N ASP A 408 -4.85 -6.47 -24.52
CA ASP A 408 -5.79 -6.52 -25.64
C ASP A 408 -5.39 -7.58 -26.68
N LYS A 409 -4.13 -7.60 -27.09
CA LYS A 409 -3.60 -8.59 -28.06
C LYS A 409 -3.66 -10.00 -27.50
N THR A 410 -3.22 -10.17 -26.24
CA THR A 410 -3.26 -11.46 -25.53
C THR A 410 -4.66 -12.02 -25.51
N VAL A 411 -5.62 -11.23 -25.05
CA VAL A 411 -6.98 -11.69 -24.81
C VAL A 411 -7.70 -11.93 -26.14
N SER A 412 -7.48 -11.08 -27.15
CA SER A 412 -7.97 -11.33 -28.51
C SER A 412 -7.51 -12.68 -29.04
N ARG A 413 -6.20 -12.97 -28.95
CA ARG A 413 -5.65 -14.23 -29.47
C ARG A 413 -6.11 -15.44 -28.66
N LEU A 414 -6.22 -15.32 -27.34
CA LEU A 414 -6.78 -16.38 -26.49
C LEU A 414 -8.24 -16.67 -26.81
N GLY A 415 -9.04 -15.64 -27.06
CA GLY A 415 -10.42 -15.81 -27.51
C GLY A 415 -10.50 -16.56 -28.84
N GLU A 416 -9.59 -16.31 -29.77
CA GLU A 416 -9.48 -17.08 -31.01
C GLU A 416 -9.10 -18.54 -30.76
N ILE A 417 -8.05 -18.78 -29.95
CA ILE A 417 -7.59 -20.12 -29.58
C ILE A 417 -8.72 -20.94 -28.93
N MET A 418 -9.48 -20.34 -28.01
CA MET A 418 -10.63 -20.97 -27.36
C MET A 418 -11.74 -21.28 -28.37
N LYS A 419 -12.07 -20.35 -29.27
CA LYS A 419 -13.08 -20.56 -30.32
C LYS A 419 -12.66 -21.66 -31.29
N HIS A 420 -11.38 -21.68 -31.69
CA HIS A 420 -10.82 -22.71 -32.55
C HIS A 420 -10.83 -24.08 -31.86
N SER A 421 -10.44 -24.15 -30.59
CA SER A 421 -10.47 -25.39 -29.79
C SER A 421 -11.89 -25.93 -29.62
N SER A 422 -12.88 -25.09 -29.32
CA SER A 422 -14.30 -25.52 -29.26
C SER A 422 -14.77 -26.10 -30.60
N LYS A 423 -14.39 -25.47 -31.73
CA LYS A 423 -14.70 -25.97 -33.08
C LYS A 423 -14.03 -27.31 -33.37
N LEU A 424 -12.77 -27.47 -32.96
CA LEU A 424 -12.03 -28.73 -33.10
C LEU A 424 -12.60 -29.84 -32.20
N ALA A 425 -13.04 -29.53 -30.98
CA ALA A 425 -13.60 -30.51 -30.04
C ALA A 425 -14.94 -31.07 -30.53
N ASN A 426 -15.75 -30.23 -31.19
CA ASN A 426 -17.02 -30.65 -31.79
C ASN A 426 -16.87 -31.63 -32.97
N LEU A 427 -15.69 -31.75 -33.58
CA LEU A 427 -15.39 -32.75 -34.62
C LEU A 427 -15.18 -34.16 -34.05
N ASN A 428 -14.72 -34.27 -32.80
CA ASN A 428 -14.43 -35.56 -32.16
C ASN A 428 -15.70 -36.25 -31.66
N ASN A 429 -16.84 -35.55 -31.67
CA ASN A 429 -18.16 -36.12 -31.41
C ASN A 429 -18.79 -36.51 -32.75
N GLU A 430 -19.02 -37.80 -32.98
CA GLU A 430 -19.36 -38.43 -34.28
C GLU A 430 -20.66 -37.95 -34.98
N ASP A 431 -21.32 -36.90 -34.49
CA ASP A 431 -22.63 -36.40 -34.98
C ASP A 431 -22.62 -35.00 -35.64
N ALA A 432 -21.46 -34.37 -35.86
CA ALA A 432 -21.40 -33.08 -36.57
C ALA A 432 -21.12 -33.26 -38.07
N GLU A 433 -22.04 -32.79 -38.93
CA GLU A 433 -21.79 -32.65 -40.36
C GLU A 433 -20.55 -31.76 -40.57
N ALA A 434 -19.47 -32.36 -41.09
CA ALA A 434 -18.22 -31.71 -41.46
C ALA A 434 -18.46 -30.72 -42.61
N ASN A 435 -18.99 -29.54 -42.30
CA ASN A 435 -19.12 -28.44 -43.25
C ASN A 435 -18.38 -27.20 -42.72
N ASP A 436 -17.29 -26.90 -43.42
CA ASP A 436 -16.60 -25.61 -43.52
C ASP A 436 -15.83 -25.09 -42.28
N LEU A 437 -14.84 -25.86 -41.82
CA LEU A 437 -13.77 -25.28 -40.99
C LEU A 437 -12.80 -24.50 -41.88
N SER A 438 -12.60 -23.23 -41.57
CA SER A 438 -11.59 -22.43 -42.25
C SER A 438 -10.20 -23.00 -42.00
N GLN A 439 -9.31 -22.87 -42.99
CA GLN A 439 -7.91 -23.29 -42.88
C GLN A 439 -7.23 -22.70 -41.62
N SER A 440 -7.63 -21.50 -41.21
CA SER A 440 -7.14 -20.85 -39.98
C SER A 440 -7.48 -21.58 -38.68
N VAL A 441 -8.53 -22.40 -38.63
CA VAL A 441 -8.86 -23.23 -37.46
C VAL A 441 -8.03 -24.51 -37.47
N LEU A 442 -7.82 -25.09 -38.66
CA LEU A 442 -7.07 -26.34 -38.81
C LEU A 442 -5.58 -26.15 -38.54
N ASP A 443 -5.02 -24.99 -38.92
CA ASP A 443 -3.59 -24.67 -38.75
C ASP A 443 -3.27 -24.01 -37.39
N ASP A 444 -4.26 -23.85 -36.51
CA ASP A 444 -4.05 -23.24 -35.20
C ASP A 444 -3.44 -24.23 -34.19
N ASN A 445 -2.10 -24.30 -34.18
CA ASN A 445 -1.33 -25.21 -33.33
C ASN A 445 -1.64 -25.03 -31.83
N CYS A 446 -1.90 -23.80 -31.39
CA CYS A 446 -2.30 -23.52 -30.01
C CYS A 446 -3.67 -24.14 -29.70
N ALA A 447 -4.64 -24.02 -30.61
CA ALA A 447 -5.96 -24.60 -30.44
C ALA A 447 -5.93 -26.12 -30.31
N HIS A 448 -5.07 -26.80 -31.08
CA HIS A 448 -4.82 -28.24 -30.95
C HIS A 448 -4.13 -28.58 -29.62
N ALA A 449 -3.10 -27.82 -29.23
CA ALA A 449 -2.36 -28.07 -28.00
C ALA A 449 -3.22 -27.99 -26.74
N ILE A 450 -4.15 -27.02 -26.68
CA ILE A 450 -5.02 -26.83 -25.50
C ILE A 450 -6.15 -27.85 -25.39
N GLN A 451 -6.35 -28.74 -26.38
CA GLN A 451 -7.23 -29.91 -26.21
C GLN A 451 -6.63 -30.96 -25.27
N SER A 452 -5.32 -30.90 -25.02
CA SER A 452 -4.67 -31.67 -23.96
C SER A 452 -4.78 -30.95 -22.61
N LYS A 453 -4.86 -31.71 -21.53
CA LYS A 453 -4.87 -31.17 -20.16
C LYS A 453 -3.59 -30.39 -19.86
N GLU A 454 -2.48 -30.83 -20.42
CA GLU A 454 -1.15 -30.23 -20.31
C GLU A 454 -1.08 -28.86 -21.00
N GLY A 455 -1.49 -28.79 -22.28
CA GLY A 455 -1.55 -27.52 -23.01
C GLY A 455 -2.56 -26.54 -22.43
N PHE A 456 -3.67 -27.04 -21.88
CA PHE A 456 -4.64 -26.25 -21.14
C PHE A 456 -4.01 -25.57 -19.91
N ASN A 457 -3.34 -26.33 -19.04
CA ASN A 457 -2.76 -25.80 -17.80
C ASN A 457 -1.66 -24.78 -18.08
N ILE A 458 -0.80 -25.03 -19.08
CA ILE A 458 0.22 -24.09 -19.54
C ILE A 458 -0.38 -22.71 -19.79
N LEU A 459 -1.50 -22.65 -20.50
CA LEU A 459 -2.13 -21.40 -20.90
C LEU A 459 -2.79 -20.69 -19.71
N VAL A 460 -3.36 -21.44 -18.77
CA VAL A 460 -3.93 -20.90 -17.52
C VAL A 460 -2.84 -20.31 -16.62
N ASP A 461 -1.75 -21.04 -16.37
CA ASP A 461 -0.64 -20.58 -15.52
C ASP A 461 0.06 -19.33 -16.10
N SER A 462 0.16 -19.30 -17.43
CA SER A 462 0.68 -18.17 -18.20
C SER A 462 -0.16 -16.91 -18.01
N LEU A 463 -1.49 -17.08 -18.01
CA LEU A 463 -2.45 -15.99 -17.78
C LEU A 463 -2.43 -15.51 -16.33
N GLU A 464 -2.24 -16.42 -15.37
CA GLU A 464 -2.10 -16.08 -13.96
C GLU A 464 -0.97 -15.08 -13.72
N GLY A 465 0.18 -15.25 -14.38
CA GLY A 465 1.29 -14.29 -14.30
C GLY A 465 0.92 -12.87 -14.77
N LEU A 466 0.21 -12.76 -15.89
CA LEU A 466 -0.25 -11.47 -16.44
C LEU A 466 -1.29 -10.82 -15.52
N ILE A 467 -2.25 -11.60 -15.01
CA ILE A 467 -3.28 -11.14 -14.08
C ILE A 467 -2.63 -10.69 -12.76
N GLY A 468 -1.62 -11.42 -12.27
CA GLY A 468 -0.84 -11.05 -11.10
C GLY A 468 -0.04 -9.75 -11.27
N GLU A 469 0.50 -9.48 -12.47
CA GLU A 469 1.19 -8.23 -12.77
C GLU A 469 0.24 -7.02 -12.74
N VAL A 470 -0.95 -7.16 -13.36
CA VAL A 470 -2.02 -6.15 -13.26
C VAL A 470 -2.46 -5.99 -11.81
N GLY A 471 -2.64 -7.10 -11.09
CA GLY A 471 -3.00 -7.11 -9.67
C GLY A 471 -2.01 -6.35 -8.81
N ASN A 472 -0.72 -6.56 -9.03
CA ASN A 472 0.35 -5.84 -8.33
C ASN A 472 0.32 -4.33 -8.54
N ILE A 473 -0.11 -3.85 -9.71
CA ILE A 473 -0.25 -2.42 -10.00
C ILE A 473 -1.37 -1.79 -9.16
N TYR A 474 -2.48 -2.49 -8.99
CA TYR A 474 -3.60 -2.02 -8.18
C TYR A 474 -3.35 -2.20 -6.68
N PHE A 475 -2.78 -3.34 -6.26
CA PHE A 475 -2.45 -3.63 -4.86
C PHE A 475 -1.46 -2.60 -4.28
N HIS A 476 -0.40 -2.28 -5.02
CA HIS A 476 0.67 -1.37 -4.58
C HIS A 476 0.47 0.09 -5.01
N ASP A 477 -0.75 0.48 -5.43
CA ASP A 477 -1.07 1.84 -5.87
C ASP A 477 -0.19 2.41 -7.00
N LYS A 478 0.54 1.56 -7.74
CA LYS A 478 1.41 1.98 -8.85
C LYS A 478 0.60 2.70 -9.94
N HIS A 479 -0.69 2.40 -10.07
CA HIS A 479 -1.62 3.09 -10.96
C HIS A 479 -1.78 4.60 -10.66
N LYS A 480 -1.50 5.06 -9.43
CA LYS A 480 -1.56 6.50 -9.07
C LYS A 480 -0.44 7.31 -9.74
N SER A 481 0.68 6.65 -10.05
CA SER A 481 1.81 7.27 -10.76
C SER A 481 1.62 7.31 -12.28
N MET A 482 0.60 6.62 -12.80
CA MET A 482 0.29 6.58 -14.24
C MET A 482 -0.46 7.83 -14.68
N ARG A 483 -0.30 8.20 -15.95
CA ARG A 483 -1.14 9.25 -16.54
C ARG A 483 -2.59 8.77 -16.60
N GLU A 484 -3.55 9.66 -16.41
CA GLU A 484 -4.99 9.32 -16.39
C GLU A 484 -5.42 8.51 -17.63
N GLY A 485 -4.93 8.88 -18.81
CA GLY A 485 -5.21 8.14 -20.05
C GLY A 485 -4.66 6.71 -20.05
N GLU A 486 -3.47 6.48 -19.47
CA GLU A 486 -2.86 5.15 -19.37
C GLU A 486 -3.60 4.26 -18.37
N ARG A 487 -3.98 4.83 -17.22
CA ARG A 487 -4.78 4.14 -16.20
C ARG A 487 -6.13 3.71 -16.75
N ASN A 488 -6.83 4.60 -17.46
CA ASN A 488 -8.13 4.30 -18.05
C ASN A 488 -8.02 3.26 -19.17
N ALA A 489 -6.97 3.33 -19.99
CA ALA A 489 -6.72 2.32 -21.02
C ALA A 489 -6.49 0.94 -20.41
N LEU A 490 -5.65 0.85 -19.36
CA LEU A 490 -5.39 -0.40 -18.65
C LEU A 490 -6.67 -1.01 -18.06
N PHE A 491 -7.48 -0.20 -17.37
CA PHE A 491 -8.74 -0.65 -16.79
C PHE A 491 -9.71 -1.18 -17.87
N ASN A 492 -9.84 -0.47 -18.98
CA ASN A 492 -10.71 -0.89 -20.08
C ASN A 492 -10.23 -2.18 -20.75
N SER A 493 -8.93 -2.40 -20.89
CA SER A 493 -8.37 -3.65 -21.41
C SER A 493 -8.66 -4.84 -20.49
N VAL A 494 -8.50 -4.66 -19.17
CA VAL A 494 -8.85 -5.70 -18.18
C VAL A 494 -10.35 -6.02 -18.24
N LYS A 495 -11.19 -4.99 -18.30
CA LYS A 495 -12.64 -5.17 -18.45
C LYS A 495 -12.99 -5.90 -19.75
N GLY A 496 -12.43 -5.45 -20.87
CA GLY A 496 -12.62 -6.09 -22.17
C GLY A 496 -12.18 -7.56 -22.17
N ALA A 497 -11.15 -7.88 -21.40
CA ALA A 497 -10.70 -9.25 -21.23
C ALA A 497 -11.75 -10.14 -20.54
N ILE A 498 -12.29 -9.64 -19.42
CA ILE A 498 -13.34 -10.31 -18.66
C ILE A 498 -14.61 -10.46 -19.51
N ASP A 499 -15.01 -9.40 -20.21
CA ASP A 499 -16.19 -9.40 -21.08
C ASP A 499 -16.05 -10.44 -22.20
N LEU A 500 -14.85 -10.57 -22.79
CA LEU A 500 -14.58 -11.58 -23.82
C LEU A 500 -14.74 -12.99 -23.26
N PHE A 501 -14.13 -13.28 -22.11
CA PHE A 501 -14.23 -14.61 -21.51
C PHE A 501 -15.63 -14.92 -20.98
N LYS A 502 -16.46 -13.91 -20.66
CA LYS A 502 -17.89 -14.05 -20.33
C LYS A 502 -18.82 -14.08 -21.54
N SER A 503 -18.29 -13.96 -22.76
CA SER A 503 -19.12 -13.92 -23.98
C SER A 503 -19.88 -15.25 -24.20
N ALA A 504 -21.06 -15.16 -24.82
CA ALA A 504 -21.92 -16.32 -25.07
C ALA A 504 -21.20 -17.43 -25.88
N ASP A 505 -20.29 -17.05 -26.78
CA ASP A 505 -19.49 -17.98 -27.59
C ASP A 505 -18.53 -18.85 -26.76
N LEU A 506 -18.19 -18.42 -25.54
CA LEU A 506 -17.20 -19.04 -24.66
C LEU A 506 -17.79 -19.48 -23.32
N ASN A 507 -19.11 -19.38 -23.14
CA ASN A 507 -19.74 -19.68 -21.85
C ASN A 507 -19.56 -21.15 -21.45
N ASP A 508 -19.68 -22.06 -22.42
CA ASP A 508 -19.55 -23.51 -22.24
C ASP A 508 -18.11 -24.04 -22.47
N ASN A 509 -17.14 -23.15 -22.71
CA ASN A 509 -15.74 -23.53 -22.90
C ASN A 509 -15.06 -23.72 -21.52
N GLU A 510 -14.49 -24.91 -21.27
CA GLU A 510 -13.83 -25.25 -19.99
C GLU A 510 -12.66 -24.31 -19.67
N LEU A 511 -11.88 -23.88 -20.68
CA LEU A 511 -10.73 -22.99 -20.50
C LEU A 511 -11.18 -21.58 -20.15
N ALA A 512 -12.19 -21.08 -20.87
CA ALA A 512 -12.80 -19.80 -20.53
C ALA A 512 -13.39 -19.82 -19.11
N THR A 513 -13.96 -20.96 -18.68
CA THR A 513 -14.46 -21.14 -17.30
C THR A 513 -13.33 -21.06 -16.27
N ALA A 514 -12.25 -21.84 -16.45
CA ALA A 514 -11.10 -21.82 -15.54
C ALA A 514 -10.43 -20.44 -15.47
N VAL A 515 -10.29 -19.75 -16.62
CA VAL A 515 -9.75 -18.38 -16.67
C VAL A 515 -10.66 -17.40 -15.94
N ARG A 516 -11.99 -17.47 -16.10
CA ARG A 516 -12.95 -16.64 -15.37
C ARG A 516 -12.85 -16.85 -13.85
N GLU A 517 -12.87 -18.11 -13.40
CA GLU A 517 -12.75 -18.44 -11.96
C GLU A 517 -11.45 -17.92 -11.36
N LYS A 518 -10.33 -18.04 -12.10
CA LYS A 518 -9.04 -17.56 -11.65
C LYS A 518 -8.96 -16.03 -11.60
N ILE A 519 -9.51 -15.34 -12.60
CA ILE A 519 -9.63 -13.88 -12.59
C ILE A 519 -10.48 -13.42 -11.40
N ASP A 520 -11.64 -14.03 -11.18
CA ASP A 520 -12.55 -13.68 -10.09
C ASP A 520 -11.90 -13.90 -8.72
N THR A 521 -11.18 -15.01 -8.54
CA THR A 521 -10.41 -15.29 -7.32
C THR A 521 -9.32 -14.25 -7.12
N THR A 522 -8.56 -13.91 -8.16
CA THR A 522 -7.46 -12.96 -8.06
C THR A 522 -7.94 -11.55 -7.75
N ILE A 523 -9.04 -11.09 -8.38
CA ILE A 523 -9.67 -9.79 -8.07
C ILE A 523 -10.07 -9.74 -6.60
N LYS A 524 -10.70 -10.82 -6.11
CA LYS A 524 -11.09 -10.93 -4.70
C LYS A 524 -9.88 -10.82 -3.77
N GLU A 525 -8.82 -11.58 -4.03
CA GLU A 525 -7.59 -11.57 -3.23
C GLU A 525 -6.92 -10.18 -3.20
N ILE A 526 -6.88 -9.47 -4.34
CA ILE A 526 -6.32 -8.11 -4.41
C ILE A 526 -7.13 -7.15 -3.53
N LEU A 527 -8.46 -7.20 -3.62
CA LEU A 527 -9.35 -6.32 -2.85
C LEU A 527 -9.29 -6.64 -1.35
N GLU A 528 -9.36 -7.91 -0.98
CA GLU A 528 -9.24 -8.37 0.42
C GLU A 528 -7.86 -8.03 1.00
N GLY A 529 -6.79 -8.22 0.24
CA GLY A 529 -5.44 -7.86 0.65
C GLY A 529 -5.27 -6.35 0.84
N LYS A 530 -5.86 -5.51 -0.03
CA LYS A 530 -5.83 -4.05 0.15
C LYS A 530 -6.62 -3.60 1.38
N ILE A 531 -7.78 -4.21 1.64
CA ILE A 531 -8.59 -3.96 2.85
C ILE A 531 -7.80 -4.33 4.10
N THR A 532 -7.17 -5.50 4.08
CA THR A 532 -6.36 -6.00 5.21
C THR A 532 -5.21 -5.04 5.51
N ARG A 533 -4.43 -4.66 4.50
CA ARG A 533 -3.35 -3.68 4.66
C ARG A 533 -3.84 -2.35 5.25
N LEU A 534 -4.93 -1.77 4.72
CA LEU A 534 -5.47 -0.51 5.24
C LEU A 534 -5.97 -0.62 6.69
N ASN A 535 -6.53 -1.78 7.06
CA ASN A 535 -6.95 -2.04 8.43
C ASN A 535 -5.75 -2.18 9.36
N ASP A 536 -4.70 -2.87 8.93
CA ASP A 536 -3.45 -3.04 9.69
C ASP A 536 -2.76 -1.68 9.89
N ASP A 537 -2.67 -0.87 8.83
CA ASP A 537 -2.14 0.50 8.88
C ASP A 537 -2.94 1.36 9.88
N ALA A 538 -4.28 1.20 9.88
CA ALA A 538 -5.16 1.89 10.84
C ALA A 538 -4.97 1.39 12.28
N GLU A 539 -4.74 0.10 12.49
CA GLU A 539 -4.47 -0.46 13.82
C GLU A 539 -3.10 -0.03 14.36
N ILE A 540 -2.08 0.00 13.50
CA ILE A 540 -0.76 0.55 13.85
C ILE A 540 -0.89 2.01 14.25
N LEU A 541 -1.57 2.84 13.45
CA LEU A 541 -1.75 4.25 13.76
C LEU A 541 -2.63 4.47 14.99
N SER A 542 -3.69 3.67 15.16
CA SER A 542 -4.52 3.64 16.36
C SER A 542 -3.69 3.42 17.62
N HIS A 543 -2.75 2.47 17.60
CA HIS A 543 -1.83 2.23 18.70
C HIS A 543 -1.01 3.49 18.99
N LYS A 544 -0.44 4.11 17.94
CA LYS A 544 0.34 5.35 18.07
C LYS A 544 -0.46 6.53 18.66
N LEU A 545 -1.77 6.58 18.40
CA LEU A 545 -2.69 7.61 18.90
C LEU A 545 -3.28 7.30 20.28
N GLY A 546 -3.11 6.09 20.82
CA GLY A 546 -3.78 5.63 22.04
C GLY A 546 -3.11 6.02 23.36
N GLU A 547 -1.80 6.20 23.37
CA GLU A 547 -0.98 6.26 24.59
C GLU A 547 -1.00 7.66 25.25
N ASN A 548 -1.04 7.73 26.58
CA ASN A 548 -0.77 9.00 27.28
C ASN A 548 0.68 8.90 27.73
N LEU A 549 1.56 9.39 26.87
CA LEU A 549 2.97 9.17 27.07
C LEU A 549 3.47 9.73 28.41
N SER A 550 2.91 10.85 28.87
CA SER A 550 3.22 11.42 30.17
C SER A 550 2.80 10.51 31.34
N GLU A 551 1.61 9.90 31.28
CA GLU A 551 1.12 8.99 32.33
C GLU A 551 1.86 7.65 32.34
N GLU A 552 2.18 7.12 31.17
CA GLU A 552 2.93 5.87 31.02
C GLU A 552 4.35 5.99 31.54
N VAL A 553 5.04 7.07 31.15
CA VAL A 553 6.36 7.41 31.68
C VAL A 553 6.27 7.63 33.19
N ASN A 554 5.29 8.41 33.68
CA ASN A 554 5.11 8.65 35.11
C ASN A 554 4.87 7.35 35.91
N SER A 555 4.07 6.42 35.36
CA SER A 555 3.83 5.09 35.92
C SER A 555 5.09 4.22 35.95
N ALA A 556 5.90 4.26 34.90
CA ALA A 556 7.18 3.57 34.85
C ALA A 556 8.14 4.09 35.94
N PHE A 557 8.24 5.42 36.10
CA PHE A 557 9.00 6.04 37.18
C PHE A 557 8.49 5.64 38.58
N ASP A 558 7.17 5.62 38.79
CA ASP A 558 6.57 5.20 40.06
C ASP A 558 6.81 3.73 40.38
N LYS A 559 6.84 2.87 39.35
CA LYS A 559 7.15 1.44 39.48
C LYS A 559 8.61 1.23 39.89
N LEU A 560 9.54 1.96 39.29
CA LEU A 560 10.97 1.90 39.62
C LEU A 560 11.22 2.34 41.08
N LEU A 561 10.62 3.46 41.50
CA LEU A 561 10.76 3.96 42.88
C LEU A 561 10.26 2.96 43.93
N ARG A 562 9.33 2.07 43.58
CA ARG A 562 8.87 0.98 44.46
C ARG A 562 9.82 -0.22 44.49
N THR A 563 10.67 -0.38 43.47
CA THR A 563 11.60 -1.53 43.35
C THR A 563 12.98 -1.24 43.92
N LEU A 564 13.41 0.02 43.96
CA LEU A 564 14.64 0.45 44.62
C LEU A 564 14.52 0.36 46.15
N ARG A 565 15.46 -0.30 46.83
CA ARG A 565 15.43 -0.50 48.29
C ARG A 565 15.79 0.81 49.03
N PRO A 566 15.14 1.15 50.16
CA PRO A 566 15.42 2.38 50.92
C PRO A 566 16.85 2.48 51.50
N GLU A 567 17.56 1.36 51.56
CA GLU A 567 18.90 1.23 52.18
C GLU A 567 20.03 1.56 51.20
N ASP A 568 19.76 1.57 49.89
CA ASP A 568 20.77 1.63 48.81
C ASP A 568 20.83 3.00 48.09
N VAL A 569 19.98 3.97 48.46
CA VAL A 569 19.88 5.27 47.77
C VAL A 569 19.93 6.44 48.76
N ASN A 570 20.98 7.26 48.68
CA ASN A 570 21.07 8.52 49.45
C ASN A 570 19.98 9.52 48.98
N ASN A 571 19.42 10.32 49.89
CA ASN A 571 18.37 11.32 49.63
C ASN A 571 18.69 12.25 48.45
N ASP A 572 19.97 12.56 48.23
CA ASP A 572 20.42 13.43 47.13
C ASP A 572 20.15 12.81 45.74
N ARG A 573 20.30 11.49 45.59
CA ARG A 573 20.02 10.78 44.32
C ARG A 573 18.54 10.68 44.01
N ILE A 574 17.69 10.51 45.04
CA ILE A 574 16.24 10.53 44.88
C ILE A 574 15.79 11.92 44.41
N ASN A 575 16.32 12.98 45.01
CA ASN A 575 16.02 14.36 44.59
C ASN A 575 16.48 14.66 43.15
N GLU A 576 17.64 14.15 42.73
CA GLU A 576 18.12 14.26 41.35
C GLU A 576 17.21 13.51 40.36
N PHE A 577 16.78 12.31 40.74
CA PHE A 577 15.90 11.47 39.94
C PHE A 577 14.49 12.07 39.81
N ASP A 578 13.92 12.58 40.90
CA ASP A 578 12.65 13.32 40.87
C ASP A 578 12.79 14.62 40.06
N GLY A 579 13.93 15.29 40.13
CA GLY A 579 14.25 16.45 39.30
C GLY A 579 14.21 16.11 37.81
N PHE A 580 14.87 15.02 37.42
CA PHE A 580 14.87 14.52 36.05
C PHE A 580 13.46 14.11 35.59
N LYS A 581 12.75 13.31 36.40
CA LYS A 581 11.37 12.88 36.15
C LYS A 581 10.49 14.10 35.87
N ASN A 582 10.53 15.12 36.74
CA ASN A 582 9.74 16.33 36.58
C ASN A 582 10.12 17.12 35.32
N GLN A 583 11.40 17.14 34.95
CA GLN A 583 11.84 17.79 33.71
C GLN A 583 11.32 17.06 32.47
N LEU A 584 11.43 15.73 32.44
CA LEU A 584 10.94 14.90 31.34
C LEU A 584 9.41 15.00 31.22
N ILE A 585 8.68 14.90 32.33
CA ILE A 585 7.22 15.04 32.35
C ILE A 585 6.81 16.43 31.83
N ARG A 586 7.52 17.51 32.17
CA ARG A 586 7.23 18.86 31.63
C ARG A 586 7.38 18.94 30.10
N LEU A 587 8.35 18.23 29.52
CA LEU A 587 8.50 18.16 28.06
C LEU A 587 7.38 17.35 27.43
N LEU A 588 6.93 16.28 28.08
CA LEU A 588 5.82 15.45 27.60
C LEU A 588 4.45 16.13 27.78
N GLU A 589 4.29 17.00 28.78
CA GLU A 589 3.08 17.80 29.02
C GLU A 589 3.06 19.13 28.24
N SER A 590 4.11 19.45 27.48
CA SER A 590 4.13 20.64 26.64
C SER A 590 3.11 20.55 25.50
N LYS A 591 2.76 21.69 24.90
CA LYS A 591 1.77 21.76 23.82
C LYS A 591 2.36 22.38 22.55
N PRO A 592 2.64 21.58 21.50
CA PRO A 592 2.58 20.11 21.46
C PRO A 592 3.67 19.44 22.33
N PRO A 593 3.54 18.13 22.66
CA PRO A 593 4.57 17.39 23.40
C PRO A 593 5.93 17.44 22.71
N GLN A 594 6.99 17.73 23.47
CA GLN A 594 8.36 17.84 22.97
C GLN A 594 9.06 16.48 22.98
N ILE A 595 8.62 15.60 22.07
CA ILE A 595 9.08 14.20 21.99
C ILE A 595 10.58 14.11 21.72
N LYS A 596 11.08 14.91 20.77
CA LYS A 596 12.50 14.92 20.40
C LYS A 596 13.39 15.33 21.56
N GLU A 597 13.05 16.44 22.22
CA GLU A 597 13.78 16.95 23.38
C GLU A 597 13.69 15.98 24.57
N SER A 598 12.56 15.29 24.74
CA SER A 598 12.38 14.25 25.76
C SER A 598 13.31 13.06 25.54
N ARG A 599 13.45 12.60 24.28
CA ARG A 599 14.39 11.53 23.92
C ARG A 599 15.84 11.97 24.09
N GLU A 600 16.21 13.16 23.63
CA GLU A 600 17.56 13.70 23.81
C GLU A 600 17.94 13.79 25.30
N LEU A 601 16.99 14.22 26.15
CA LEU A 601 17.16 14.28 27.59
C LEU A 601 17.36 12.88 28.22
N LEU A 602 16.59 11.88 27.79
CA LEU A 602 16.77 10.48 28.22
C LEU A 602 18.11 9.89 27.77
N GLU A 603 18.51 10.10 26.52
CA GLU A 603 19.78 9.62 25.98
C GLU A 603 20.98 10.26 26.69
N GLU A 604 20.91 11.55 27.01
CA GLU A 604 21.95 12.21 27.81
C GLU A 604 22.06 11.60 29.21
N LYS A 605 20.91 11.28 29.83
CA LYS A 605 20.88 10.65 31.14
C LYS A 605 21.40 9.21 31.10
N LEU A 606 21.02 8.42 30.09
CA LEU A 606 21.53 7.07 29.86
C LEU A 606 23.06 7.06 29.73
N LYS A 607 23.60 7.94 28.88
CA LYS A 607 25.07 8.12 28.69
C LYS A 607 25.80 8.55 29.98
N SER A 608 25.10 9.13 30.95
CA SER A 608 25.70 9.50 32.24
C SER A 608 25.98 8.29 33.13
N PHE A 609 25.21 7.21 32.98
CA PHE A 609 25.38 5.96 33.72
C PHE A 609 26.41 5.02 33.10
N GLU A 610 26.60 5.08 31.78
CA GLU A 610 27.61 4.30 31.04
C GLU A 610 29.08 4.70 31.34
N LYS A 611 29.31 5.82 32.06
CA LYS A 611 30.65 6.39 32.29
C LYS A 611 31.38 5.89 33.55
N THR A 612 30.75 5.04 34.36
CA THR A 612 31.38 4.47 35.57
C THR A 612 31.88 3.06 35.30
N ASP A 613 33.19 2.84 35.45
CA ASP A 613 33.83 1.52 35.34
C ASP A 613 34.53 1.16 36.67
N PRO A 614 34.12 0.09 37.38
CA PRO A 614 32.96 -0.76 37.09
C PRO A 614 31.63 -0.06 37.44
N PRO A 615 30.52 -0.36 36.74
CA PRO A 615 29.19 0.03 37.20
C PRO A 615 28.85 -0.74 38.48
N ASP A 616 28.49 -0.04 39.55
CA ASP A 616 27.82 -0.70 40.68
C ASP A 616 26.43 -1.21 40.22
N GLU A 617 25.86 -2.24 40.87
CA GLU A 617 24.57 -2.88 40.47
C GLU A 617 23.44 -1.85 40.20
N VAL A 618 23.41 -0.75 40.96
CA VAL A 618 22.44 0.35 40.79
C VAL A 618 22.55 1.03 39.42
N ASN A 619 23.74 1.14 38.84
CA ASN A 619 23.92 1.76 37.53
C ASN A 619 23.49 0.82 36.38
N GLU A 620 23.58 -0.49 36.55
CA GLU A 620 23.08 -1.48 35.59
C GLU A 620 21.54 -1.47 35.53
N ASP A 621 20.87 -1.49 36.69
CA ASP A 621 19.41 -1.37 36.80
C ASP A 621 18.88 -0.05 36.20
N MET A 622 19.58 1.06 36.46
CA MET A 622 19.23 2.37 35.89
C MET A 622 19.45 2.39 34.38
N THR A 623 20.53 1.80 33.86
CA THR A 623 20.80 1.74 32.42
C THR A 623 19.71 0.94 31.71
N SER A 624 19.28 -0.19 32.27
CA SER A 624 18.14 -0.98 31.76
C SER A 624 16.84 -0.16 31.78
N PHE A 625 16.51 0.47 32.91
CA PHE A 625 15.29 1.29 33.05
C PHE A 625 15.22 2.46 32.06
N PHE A 626 16.31 3.23 31.92
CA PHE A 626 16.35 4.35 30.98
C PHE A 626 16.37 3.88 29.51
N GLY A 627 16.90 2.68 29.24
CA GLY A 627 16.74 1.99 27.96
C GLY A 627 15.28 1.64 27.66
N GLU A 628 14.57 1.04 28.61
CA GLU A 628 13.13 0.73 28.49
C GLU A 628 12.28 2.02 28.31
N LEU A 629 12.59 3.11 29.01
CA LEU A 629 11.93 4.40 28.82
C LEU A 629 12.14 4.98 27.41
N LEU A 630 13.30 4.75 26.79
CA LEU A 630 13.56 5.14 25.40
C LEU A 630 12.75 4.32 24.39
N GLU A 631 12.34 3.10 24.76
CA GLU A 631 11.40 2.30 23.96
C GLU A 631 9.95 2.77 24.14
N ILE A 632 9.60 3.31 25.32
CA ILE A 632 8.27 3.88 25.60
C ILE A 632 8.07 5.20 24.87
N ILE A 633 9.03 6.14 24.89
CA ILE A 633 8.91 7.42 24.19
C ILE A 633 9.05 7.21 22.68
N PRO A 634 8.03 7.48 21.85
CA PRO A 634 8.08 7.22 20.41
C PRO A 634 9.07 8.15 19.71
N ASP A 635 9.46 7.79 18.49
CA ASP A 635 10.34 8.57 17.61
C ASP A 635 9.56 9.52 16.66
N TYR A 636 8.25 9.65 16.85
CA TYR A 636 7.35 10.48 16.05
C TYR A 636 6.69 11.58 16.89
N ASP A 637 6.36 12.70 16.24
CA ASP A 637 5.70 13.85 16.86
C ASP A 637 4.24 14.02 16.36
N VAL A 638 3.55 15.04 16.87
CA VAL A 638 2.17 15.37 16.45
C VAL A 638 2.09 15.64 14.94
N ASN A 639 3.11 16.26 14.33
CA ASN A 639 3.12 16.54 12.90
C ASN A 639 3.09 15.24 12.10
N LYS A 640 3.95 14.28 12.48
CA LYS A 640 4.03 12.99 11.82
C LYS A 640 2.74 12.19 11.98
N LEU A 641 2.14 12.20 13.17
CA LEU A 641 0.85 11.54 13.42
C LEU A 641 -0.29 12.11 12.57
N MET A 642 -0.38 13.44 12.46
CA MET A 642 -1.41 14.08 11.64
C MET A 642 -1.18 13.85 10.14
N GLU A 643 0.08 13.83 9.69
CA GLU A 643 0.44 13.46 8.32
C GLU A 643 0.02 12.02 8.00
N ASP A 644 0.39 11.06 8.86
CA ASP A 644 0.05 9.65 8.71
C ASP A 644 -1.48 9.45 8.73
N ALA A 645 -2.20 10.13 9.63
CA ALA A 645 -3.66 10.08 9.70
C ALA A 645 -4.33 10.64 8.45
N ASN A 646 -3.84 11.78 7.94
CA ASN A 646 -4.37 12.39 6.72
C ASN A 646 -4.12 11.50 5.51
N GLN A 647 -2.90 10.97 5.36
CA GLN A 647 -2.56 10.06 4.29
C GLN A 647 -3.45 8.81 4.32
N LEU A 648 -3.58 8.17 5.48
CA LEU A 648 -4.40 6.97 5.61
C LEU A 648 -5.89 7.25 5.34
N TYR A 649 -6.40 8.39 5.80
CA TYR A 649 -7.76 8.82 5.50
C TYR A 649 -8.01 9.01 3.99
N ASP A 650 -7.06 9.65 3.29
CA ASP A 650 -7.13 9.86 1.84
C ASP A 650 -7.05 8.52 1.08
N GLU A 651 -6.25 7.58 1.57
CA GLU A 651 -6.18 6.21 1.03
C GLU A 651 -7.51 5.45 1.21
N PHE A 652 -8.15 5.53 2.38
CA PHE A 652 -9.50 4.99 2.59
C PHE A 652 -10.51 5.61 1.62
N ASP A 653 -10.50 6.94 1.47
CA ASP A 653 -11.47 7.63 0.62
C ASP A 653 -11.29 7.31 -0.87
N SER A 654 -10.04 7.31 -1.33
CA SER A 654 -9.68 6.91 -2.68
C SER A 654 -10.09 5.47 -2.96
N PHE A 655 -9.83 4.54 -2.04
CA PHE A 655 -10.13 3.13 -2.27
C PHE A 655 -11.65 2.86 -2.28
N LYS A 656 -12.41 3.44 -1.34
CA LYS A 656 -13.89 3.37 -1.34
C LYS A 656 -14.48 3.88 -2.65
N LYS A 657 -13.99 5.00 -3.18
CA LYS A 657 -14.44 5.53 -4.49
C LYS A 657 -14.14 4.57 -5.63
N SER A 658 -12.99 3.89 -5.58
CA SER A 658 -12.63 2.92 -6.62
C SER A 658 -13.37 1.58 -6.51
N LEU A 659 -13.91 1.21 -5.34
CA LEU A 659 -14.63 -0.08 -5.17
C LEU A 659 -15.79 -0.23 -6.17
N SER A 660 -16.50 0.86 -6.48
CA SER A 660 -17.58 0.83 -7.48
C SER A 660 -17.07 0.51 -8.89
N ASP A 661 -15.83 0.86 -9.22
CA ASP A 661 -15.28 0.58 -10.54
C ASP A 661 -15.05 -0.93 -10.70
N PHE A 662 -14.64 -1.63 -9.64
CA PHE A 662 -14.44 -3.09 -9.64
C PHE A 662 -15.74 -3.88 -9.80
N THR A 663 -16.91 -3.30 -9.49
CA THR A 663 -18.21 -3.95 -9.77
C THR A 663 -18.40 -4.27 -11.24
N GLN A 664 -17.75 -3.51 -12.13
CA GLN A 664 -17.78 -3.77 -13.57
C GLN A 664 -16.91 -4.97 -13.99
N LEU A 665 -15.96 -5.38 -13.14
CA LEU A 665 -15.07 -6.51 -13.38
C LEU A 665 -15.68 -7.80 -12.80
N ASN A 666 -16.16 -7.74 -11.55
CA ASN A 666 -16.83 -8.86 -10.91
C ASN A 666 -17.96 -8.36 -10.02
N ASP A 667 -19.22 -8.50 -10.43
CA ASP A 667 -20.41 -8.06 -9.71
C ASP A 667 -20.87 -9.03 -8.61
N SER A 668 -20.27 -10.23 -8.53
CA SER A 668 -20.64 -11.27 -7.56
C SER A 668 -20.04 -11.07 -6.17
N LEU A 669 -19.08 -10.15 -6.00
CA LEU A 669 -18.39 -9.88 -4.74
C LEU A 669 -19.21 -8.98 -3.81
N ASP A 670 -19.01 -9.12 -2.49
CA ASP A 670 -19.75 -8.37 -1.47
C ASP A 670 -19.13 -6.98 -1.20
N TYR A 671 -19.21 -6.11 -2.21
CA TYR A 671 -18.72 -4.72 -2.11
C TYR A 671 -19.41 -3.92 -1.00
N ALA A 672 -20.67 -4.23 -0.70
CA ALA A 672 -21.42 -3.53 0.35
C ALA A 672 -20.83 -3.83 1.73
N GLN A 673 -20.46 -5.08 2.01
CA GLN A 673 -19.76 -5.44 3.24
C GLN A 673 -18.38 -4.77 3.32
N TRP A 674 -17.59 -4.79 2.24
CA TRP A 674 -16.27 -4.16 2.23
C TRP A 674 -16.34 -2.65 2.42
N GLN A 675 -17.26 -1.98 1.74
CA GLN A 675 -17.54 -0.55 1.93
C GLN A 675 -17.89 -0.25 3.39
N THR A 676 -18.76 -1.07 4.00
CA THR A 676 -19.14 -0.91 5.41
C THR A 676 -17.93 -1.05 6.35
N LYS A 677 -17.07 -2.07 6.13
CA LYS A 677 -15.84 -2.29 6.92
C LYS A 677 -14.87 -1.11 6.81
N LEU A 678 -14.63 -0.61 5.61
CA LEU A 678 -13.75 0.54 5.37
C LEU A 678 -14.30 1.81 6.01
N GLU A 679 -15.60 2.05 5.91
CA GLU A 679 -16.25 3.20 6.56
C GLU A 679 -16.19 3.11 8.10
N GLU A 680 -16.34 1.92 8.66
CA GLU A 680 -16.20 1.71 10.10
C GLU A 680 -14.79 2.03 10.59
N LYS A 681 -13.77 1.52 9.89
CA LYS A 681 -12.36 1.78 10.21
C LYS A 681 -11.97 3.24 9.99
N GLN A 682 -12.45 3.88 8.94
CA GLN A 682 -12.25 5.31 8.72
C GLN A 682 -12.91 6.16 9.83
N ARG A 683 -14.12 5.80 10.29
CA ARG A 683 -14.76 6.46 11.44
C ARG A 683 -13.96 6.29 12.73
N GLN A 684 -13.42 5.09 12.98
CA GLN A 684 -12.55 4.82 14.12
C GLN A 684 -11.29 5.69 14.07
N LEU A 685 -10.65 5.83 12.91
CA LEU A 685 -9.49 6.70 12.72
C LEU A 685 -9.79 8.17 13.07
N ILE A 686 -10.92 8.71 12.58
CA ILE A 686 -11.35 10.08 12.91
C ILE A 686 -11.56 10.23 14.42
N ASP A 687 -12.28 9.28 15.03
CA ASP A 687 -12.59 9.29 16.45
C ASP A 687 -11.32 9.27 17.31
N GLN A 688 -10.39 8.38 17.00
CA GLN A 688 -9.12 8.25 17.71
C GLN A 688 -8.23 9.48 17.55
N THR A 689 -8.19 10.06 16.35
CA THR A 689 -7.46 11.31 16.11
C THR A 689 -8.04 12.45 16.94
N ALA A 690 -9.38 12.58 16.98
CA ALA A 690 -10.06 13.58 17.80
C ALA A 690 -9.85 13.36 19.31
N ARG A 691 -9.89 12.11 19.78
CA ARG A 691 -9.57 11.74 21.17
C ARG A 691 -8.13 12.09 21.52
N TYR A 692 -7.18 11.79 20.64
CA TYR A 692 -5.77 12.13 20.86
C TYR A 692 -5.58 13.65 21.01
N ILE A 693 -6.21 14.44 20.13
CA ILE A 693 -6.18 15.91 20.20
C ILE A 693 -6.77 16.41 21.52
N GLN A 694 -7.89 15.84 21.96
CA GLN A 694 -8.52 16.22 23.24
C GLN A 694 -7.67 15.82 24.44
N LYS A 695 -7.16 14.58 24.46
CA LYS A 695 -6.34 14.02 25.54
C LYS A 695 -5.05 14.82 25.75
N ASN A 696 -4.42 15.26 24.67
CA ASN A 696 -3.24 16.13 24.69
C ASN A 696 -3.59 17.62 24.77
N ASN A 697 -4.88 17.96 24.81
CA ASN A 697 -5.40 19.33 24.97
C ASN A 697 -4.80 20.31 23.94
N LEU A 698 -4.72 19.86 22.69
CA LEU A 698 -4.22 20.59 21.53
C LEU A 698 -5.31 21.50 20.96
N ASN A 699 -4.95 22.72 20.56
CA ASN A 699 -5.86 23.68 19.98
C ASN A 699 -6.08 23.40 18.49
N LEU A 700 -7.34 23.21 18.08
CA LEU A 700 -7.68 22.90 16.69
C LEU A 700 -7.18 23.95 15.69
N GLU A 701 -7.27 25.24 16.02
CA GLU A 701 -6.87 26.33 15.11
C GLU A 701 -5.35 26.57 15.09
N LYS A 702 -4.69 26.52 16.25
CA LYS A 702 -3.27 26.89 16.38
C LYS A 702 -2.31 25.74 16.18
N ASP A 703 -2.66 24.55 16.69
CA ASP A 703 -1.75 23.42 16.77
C ASP A 703 -2.03 22.38 15.67
N ILE A 704 -3.27 22.32 15.16
CA ILE A 704 -3.73 21.28 14.22
C ILE A 704 -3.96 21.82 12.81
N ASP A 705 -4.71 22.91 12.62
CA ASP A 705 -5.00 23.52 11.30
C ASP A 705 -3.74 23.70 10.41
N PRO A 706 -2.60 24.21 10.94
CA PRO A 706 -1.42 24.44 10.11
C PRO A 706 -0.80 23.16 9.51
N LEU A 707 -1.15 21.99 10.04
CA LEU A 707 -0.61 20.70 9.60
C LEU A 707 -1.32 20.15 8.36
N PHE A 708 -2.50 20.69 8.04
CA PHE A 708 -3.28 20.30 6.87
C PHE A 708 -3.08 21.35 5.76
N LYS A 709 -2.30 20.99 4.72
CA LYS A 709 -2.03 21.87 3.58
C LYS A 709 -3.35 22.36 2.94
N ASP A 710 -3.42 23.65 2.65
CA ASP A 710 -4.50 24.34 1.92
C ASP A 710 -5.86 24.58 2.64
N ASN A 711 -5.95 24.42 3.97
CA ASN A 711 -7.16 24.71 4.77
C ASN A 711 -8.46 24.04 4.26
N LYS A 712 -8.34 22.89 3.57
CA LYS A 712 -9.47 22.15 2.97
C LYS A 712 -9.37 20.62 3.12
N SER A 713 -8.57 20.12 4.06
CA SER A 713 -8.54 18.66 4.31
C SER A 713 -9.92 18.17 4.77
N PRO A 714 -10.53 17.19 4.08
CA PRO A 714 -11.79 16.60 4.52
C PRO A 714 -11.67 15.92 5.90
N LEU A 715 -10.49 15.38 6.22
CA LEU A 715 -10.23 14.79 7.53
C LEU A 715 -10.32 15.86 8.64
N TYR A 716 -9.67 17.01 8.45
CA TYR A 716 -9.67 18.08 9.44
C TYR A 716 -11.08 18.60 9.74
N GLU A 717 -11.92 18.75 8.71
CA GLU A 717 -13.33 19.13 8.89
C GLU A 717 -14.11 18.12 9.74
N GLN A 718 -13.86 16.82 9.53
CA GLN A 718 -14.48 15.78 10.35
C GLN A 718 -13.93 15.76 11.78
N ILE A 719 -12.62 15.97 11.95
CA ILE A 719 -11.99 16.09 13.26
C ILE A 719 -12.60 17.27 14.03
N LYS A 720 -12.76 18.46 13.43
CA LYS A 720 -13.39 19.62 14.10
C LYS A 720 -14.77 19.25 14.68
N LEU A 721 -15.59 18.53 13.92
CA LEU A 721 -16.91 18.10 14.34
C LEU A 721 -16.85 17.07 15.47
N VAL A 722 -16.04 16.02 15.33
CA VAL A 722 -15.93 14.95 16.33
C VAL A 722 -15.25 15.44 17.61
N ALA A 723 -14.20 16.25 17.51
CA ALA A 723 -13.51 16.88 18.63
C ALA A 723 -14.45 17.78 19.46
N SER A 724 -15.45 18.41 18.83
CA SER A 724 -16.47 19.19 19.52
C SER A 724 -17.30 18.33 20.48
N ASN A 725 -17.57 17.06 20.12
CA ASN A 725 -18.26 16.11 21.01
C ASN A 725 -17.42 15.75 22.24
N TYR A 726 -16.10 15.93 22.16
CA TYR A 726 -15.16 15.75 23.27
C TYR A 726 -14.91 17.03 24.08
N GLY A 727 -15.65 18.11 23.80
CA GLY A 727 -15.61 19.36 24.58
C GLY A 727 -14.56 20.38 24.12
N LEU A 728 -13.94 20.18 22.95
CA LEU A 728 -13.06 21.18 22.34
C LEU A 728 -13.88 22.27 21.63
N GLU A 729 -13.45 23.53 21.71
CA GLU A 729 -14.11 24.62 21.00
C GLU A 729 -13.88 24.54 19.49
N ASN A 730 -14.96 24.55 18.71
CA ASN A 730 -14.87 24.60 17.26
C ASN A 730 -14.40 25.99 16.78
N PRO A 731 -13.29 26.11 16.02
CA PRO A 731 -12.75 27.39 15.56
C PRO A 731 -13.75 28.26 14.80
N ASP A 732 -14.64 27.65 14.01
CA ASP A 732 -15.63 28.36 13.21
C ASP A 732 -16.66 29.07 14.10
N PHE A 733 -17.04 28.45 15.22
CA PHE A 733 -17.95 29.03 16.20
C PHE A 733 -17.28 30.19 16.96
N VAL A 734 -16.01 30.04 17.35
CA VAL A 734 -15.25 31.09 18.03
C VAL A 734 -15.12 32.33 17.13
N LYS A 735 -14.83 32.14 15.84
CA LYS A 735 -14.74 33.21 14.85
C LYS A 735 -16.07 33.96 14.69
N LEU A 736 -17.19 33.24 14.56
CA LEU A 736 -18.53 33.83 14.48
C LEU A 736 -18.88 34.63 15.74
N LYS A 737 -18.57 34.10 16.93
CA LYS A 737 -18.82 34.77 18.22
C LYS A 737 -18.03 36.08 18.33
N ARG A 738 -16.78 36.09 17.89
CA ARG A 738 -15.93 37.29 17.86
C ARG A 738 -16.49 38.34 16.92
N GLN A 739 -16.82 37.96 15.68
CA GLN A 739 -17.39 38.88 14.69
C GLN A 739 -18.69 39.52 15.18
N ASN A 740 -19.58 38.75 15.80
CA ASN A 740 -20.83 39.27 16.38
C ASN A 740 -20.56 40.27 17.53
N SER A 741 -19.54 40.00 18.35
CA SER A 741 -19.15 40.90 19.45
C SER A 741 -18.58 42.23 18.92
N GLU A 742 -17.71 42.17 17.92
CA GLU A 742 -17.13 43.37 17.28
C GLU A 742 -18.20 44.23 16.59
N LEU A 743 -19.15 43.61 15.88
CA LEU A 743 -20.29 44.30 15.29
C LEU A 743 -21.21 44.94 16.34
N SER A 744 -21.43 44.26 17.48
CA SER A 744 -22.23 44.83 18.56
C SER A 744 -21.58 46.09 19.14
N CYS A 745 -20.26 46.07 19.36
CA CYS A 745 -19.54 47.23 19.88
C CYS A 745 -19.62 48.43 18.92
N LYS A 746 -19.46 48.20 17.61
CA LYS A 746 -19.59 49.26 16.60
C LYS A 746 -21.00 49.84 16.54
N LEU A 747 -22.02 49.00 16.71
CA LEU A 747 -23.41 49.45 16.73
C LEU A 747 -23.67 50.35 17.95
N ASP A 748 -23.19 49.96 19.13
CA ASP A 748 -23.36 50.73 20.37
C ASP A 748 -22.66 52.10 20.29
N GLU A 749 -21.44 52.16 19.72
CA GLU A 749 -20.71 53.41 19.48
C GLU A 749 -21.47 54.38 18.57
N GLN A 750 -22.10 53.87 17.50
CA GLN A 750 -22.85 54.69 16.56
C GLN A 750 -24.19 55.17 17.14
N VAL A 751 -24.86 54.33 17.95
CA VAL A 751 -26.08 54.71 18.69
C VAL A 751 -25.79 55.85 19.67
N GLU A 752 -24.66 55.80 20.38
CA GLU A 752 -24.32 56.84 21.35
C GLU A 752 -24.01 58.18 20.69
N LYS A 753 -23.28 58.16 19.56
CA LYS A 753 -23.09 59.38 18.73
C LYS A 753 -24.41 59.99 18.30
N ILE A 754 -25.41 59.20 17.89
CA ILE A 754 -26.71 59.75 17.49
C ILE A 754 -27.43 60.42 18.66
N LYS A 755 -27.36 59.85 19.88
CA LYS A 755 -27.95 60.50 21.08
C LYS A 755 -27.32 61.85 21.35
N GLU A 756 -26.00 61.96 21.25
CA GLU A 756 -25.29 63.24 21.42
C GLU A 756 -25.76 64.28 20.38
N LEU A 757 -25.90 63.87 19.11
CA LEU A 757 -26.35 64.77 18.04
C LEU A 757 -27.83 65.15 18.20
N GLN A 758 -28.69 64.27 18.72
CA GLN A 758 -30.09 64.56 19.03
C GLN A 758 -30.22 65.59 20.16
N GLN A 759 -29.41 65.49 21.21
CA GLN A 759 -29.40 66.48 22.29
C GLN A 759 -28.97 67.88 21.81
N ILE A 760 -28.09 67.95 20.82
CA ILE A 760 -27.71 69.22 20.18
C ILE A 760 -28.88 69.82 19.40
N LYS A 761 -29.62 68.99 18.66
CA LYS A 761 -30.81 69.41 17.92
C LYS A 761 -31.93 69.93 18.84
N GLU A 762 -32.19 69.23 19.96
CA GLU A 762 -33.18 69.67 20.96
C GLU A 762 -32.84 71.03 21.58
N ARG A 763 -31.55 71.31 21.86
CA ARG A 763 -31.11 72.63 22.34
C ARG A 763 -31.36 73.72 21.31
N HIS A 764 -31.09 73.44 20.03
CA HIS A 764 -31.34 74.39 18.95
C HIS A 764 -32.84 74.74 18.84
N ASP A 765 -33.72 73.73 18.88
CA ASP A 765 -35.16 73.94 18.82
C ASP A 765 -35.66 74.76 20.03
N ALA A 766 -35.09 74.53 21.22
CA ALA A 766 -35.40 75.32 22.42
C ALA A 766 -34.99 76.80 22.30
N ASP A 767 -33.81 77.08 21.74
CA ASP A 767 -33.32 78.44 21.48
C ASP A 767 -34.23 79.18 20.48
N LYS A 768 -34.76 78.48 19.47
CA LYS A 768 -35.71 79.02 18.49
C LYS A 768 -37.06 79.39 19.12
N ILE A 769 -37.60 78.52 19.98
CA ILE A 769 -38.83 78.81 20.75
C ILE A 769 -38.62 80.02 21.67
N LYS A 770 -37.44 80.12 22.31
CA LYS A 770 -37.09 81.27 23.15
C LYS A 770 -37.02 82.57 22.34
N LEU A 771 -36.46 82.52 21.13
CA LEU A 771 -36.45 83.65 20.20
C LEU A 771 -37.88 84.09 19.83
N GLU A 772 -38.80 83.16 19.56
CA GLU A 772 -40.20 83.50 19.27
C GLU A 772 -40.89 84.19 20.44
N LYS A 773 -40.70 83.69 21.67
CA LYS A 773 -41.23 84.33 22.88
C LYS A 773 -40.69 85.75 23.08
N LEU A 774 -39.38 85.95 22.96
CA LEU A 774 -38.76 87.27 23.07
C LEU A 774 -39.26 88.24 21.99
N ASN A 775 -39.50 87.75 20.76
CA ASN A 775 -40.10 88.58 19.70
C ASN A 775 -41.55 88.98 20.01
N GLN A 776 -42.36 88.07 20.57
CA GLN A 776 -43.73 88.39 21.00
C GLN A 776 -43.73 89.40 22.15
N GLU A 777 -42.85 89.24 23.13
CA GLU A 777 -42.70 90.14 24.27
C GLU A 777 -42.24 91.54 23.82
N LEU A 778 -41.32 91.61 22.85
CA LEU A 778 -40.91 92.86 22.23
C LEU A 778 -42.06 93.55 21.46
N GLN A 779 -42.93 92.78 20.82
CA GLN A 779 -44.11 93.31 20.12
C GLN A 779 -45.10 93.95 21.11
N VAL A 780 -45.41 93.24 22.20
CA VAL A 780 -46.32 93.73 23.26
C VAL A 780 -45.77 95.00 23.93
N LEU A 781 -44.47 95.04 24.22
CA LEU A 781 -43.83 96.22 24.81
C LEU A 781 -43.85 97.43 23.88
N ARG A 782 -43.72 97.22 22.56
CA ARG A 782 -43.77 98.28 21.55
C ARG A 782 -45.13 98.95 21.45
N ASP A 783 -46.20 98.21 21.72
CA ASP A 783 -47.59 98.70 21.66
C ASP A 783 -48.01 99.49 22.92
N SER A 784 -47.19 99.48 23.99
CA SER A 784 -47.55 100.01 25.33
C SER A 784 -47.18 101.48 25.62
N GLY A 785 -46.51 102.20 24.72
CA GLY A 785 -46.18 103.63 24.89
C GLY A 785 -44.93 103.91 25.78
N SER A 786 -44.45 105.16 25.76
CA SER A 786 -43.04 105.60 25.95
C SER A 786 -42.36 105.46 27.34
N GLU A 787 -42.78 104.56 28.23
CA GLU A 787 -42.19 104.43 29.59
C GLU A 787 -41.19 103.25 29.77
N LYS A 788 -40.95 102.41 28.75
CA LYS A 788 -40.17 101.16 28.86
C LYS A 788 -38.98 100.99 27.89
N GLU A 789 -38.34 102.10 27.51
CA GLU A 789 -37.30 102.11 26.47
C GLU A 789 -36.03 101.29 26.80
N LYS A 790 -35.66 101.20 28.10
CA LYS A 790 -34.52 100.36 28.56
C LYS A 790 -34.79 98.86 28.45
N GLU A 791 -36.00 98.39 28.75
CA GLU A 791 -36.39 96.97 28.61
C GLU A 791 -36.39 96.55 27.13
N VAL A 792 -36.85 97.42 26.25
CA VAL A 792 -36.86 97.18 24.79
C VAL A 792 -35.43 97.01 24.26
N GLU A 793 -34.48 97.83 24.70
CA GLU A 793 -33.09 97.74 24.22
C GLU A 793 -32.38 96.47 24.75
N GLN A 794 -32.67 96.05 26.00
CA GLN A 794 -32.17 94.79 26.53
C GLN A 794 -32.69 93.58 25.75
N ILE A 795 -34.00 93.53 25.48
CA ILE A 795 -34.62 92.44 24.69
C ILE A 795 -34.08 92.44 23.25
N ARG A 796 -33.80 93.61 22.65
CA ARG A 796 -33.17 93.70 21.32
C ARG A 796 -31.76 93.13 21.30
N GLN A 797 -30.96 93.40 22.32
CA GLN A 797 -29.62 92.83 22.44
C GLN A 797 -29.66 91.30 22.60
N GLU A 798 -30.59 90.79 23.42
CA GLU A 798 -30.81 89.34 23.55
C GLU A 798 -31.28 88.70 22.24
N ILE A 799 -32.19 89.34 21.51
CA ILE A 799 -32.64 88.87 20.19
C ILE A 799 -31.50 88.89 19.17
N ALA A 800 -30.66 89.92 19.15
CA ALA A 800 -29.52 90.00 18.24
C ALA A 800 -28.48 88.91 18.52
N ALA A 801 -28.19 88.68 19.81
CA ALA A 801 -27.30 87.60 20.25
C ALA A 801 -27.88 86.22 19.88
N LEU A 802 -29.17 85.97 20.18
CA LEU A 802 -29.86 84.73 19.85
C LEU A 802 -29.96 84.50 18.34
N ARG A 803 -30.24 85.52 17.53
CA ARG A 803 -30.29 85.40 16.05
C ARG A 803 -28.96 85.02 15.45
N THR A 804 -27.87 85.61 15.96
CA THR A 804 -26.52 85.28 15.50
C THR A 804 -26.15 83.84 15.89
N GLY A 805 -26.53 83.42 17.10
CA GLY A 805 -26.41 82.03 17.57
C GLY A 805 -27.21 81.05 16.71
N ILE A 806 -28.49 81.33 16.46
CA ILE A 806 -29.39 80.49 15.65
C ILE A 806 -28.91 80.40 14.21
N GLN A 807 -28.46 81.47 13.56
CA GLN A 807 -27.90 81.38 12.20
C GLN A 807 -26.65 80.49 12.11
N PHE A 808 -25.82 80.50 13.15
CA PHE A 808 -24.66 79.61 13.23
C PHE A 808 -25.08 78.17 13.51
N GLN A 809 -26.08 77.95 14.37
CA GLN A 809 -26.65 76.65 14.67
C GLN A 809 -27.43 76.05 13.48
N ASP A 810 -28.17 76.84 12.69
CA ASP A 810 -28.89 76.39 11.47
C ASP A 810 -27.92 75.78 10.44
N ARG A 811 -26.77 76.44 10.20
CA ARG A 811 -25.73 75.90 9.30
C ARG A 811 -25.12 74.62 9.83
N GLN A 812 -24.99 74.49 11.15
CA GLN A 812 -24.55 73.24 11.77
C GLN A 812 -25.66 72.18 11.73
N GLN A 813 -26.93 72.55 11.84
CA GLN A 813 -28.07 71.64 11.81
C GLN A 813 -28.18 70.95 10.44
N ASP A 814 -28.04 71.66 9.32
CA ASP A 814 -28.05 71.04 7.99
C ASP A 814 -26.92 70.00 7.83
N ALA A 815 -25.73 70.32 8.35
CA ALA A 815 -24.60 69.39 8.35
C ALA A 815 -24.84 68.18 9.28
N LEU A 816 -25.42 68.42 10.46
CA LEU A 816 -25.80 67.42 11.46
C LEU A 816 -26.91 66.49 10.94
N GLU A 817 -27.95 67.02 10.28
CA GLU A 817 -29.03 66.23 9.71
C GLU A 817 -28.51 65.31 8.60
N LYS A 818 -27.55 65.78 7.81
CA LYS A 818 -26.88 64.95 6.81
C LYS A 818 -26.02 63.85 7.45
N GLN A 819 -25.31 64.15 8.54
CA GLN A 819 -24.55 63.14 9.30
C GLN A 819 -25.48 62.10 9.96
N ILE A 820 -26.57 62.54 10.61
CA ILE A 820 -27.58 61.66 11.21
C ILE A 820 -28.19 60.74 10.16
N LYS A 821 -28.51 61.26 8.96
CA LYS A 821 -29.06 60.44 7.87
C LYS A 821 -28.08 59.38 7.36
N ASN A 822 -26.79 59.71 7.26
CA ASN A 822 -25.76 58.76 6.88
C ASN A 822 -25.56 57.69 7.96
N LEU A 823 -25.43 58.09 9.22
CA LEU A 823 -25.27 57.18 10.36
C LEU A 823 -26.47 56.24 10.53
N ASN A 824 -27.70 56.74 10.35
CA ASN A 824 -28.91 55.90 10.38
C ASN A 824 -28.91 54.85 9.26
N SER A 825 -28.37 55.20 8.08
CA SER A 825 -28.28 54.26 6.96
C SER A 825 -27.22 53.18 7.23
N GLU A 826 -26.11 53.56 7.84
CA GLU A 826 -25.04 52.64 8.27
C GLU A 826 -25.52 51.70 9.39
N ILE A 827 -26.26 52.22 10.38
CA ILE A 827 -26.90 51.42 11.45
C ILE A 827 -27.90 50.43 10.87
N ALA A 828 -28.73 50.84 9.91
CA ALA A 828 -29.69 49.94 9.28
C ALA A 828 -28.99 48.76 8.58
N TRP A 829 -27.88 49.04 7.90
CA TRP A 829 -27.06 48.03 7.25
C TRP A 829 -26.39 47.10 8.27
N LEU A 830 -25.69 47.65 9.27
CA LEU A 830 -25.05 46.88 10.35
C LEU A 830 -26.06 46.06 11.17
N SER A 831 -27.27 46.57 11.39
CA SER A 831 -28.34 45.84 12.09
C SER A 831 -28.87 44.68 11.26
N THR A 832 -28.93 44.82 9.95
CA THR A 832 -29.34 43.73 9.04
C THR A 832 -28.27 42.64 9.01
N ASP A 833 -27.01 43.03 8.92
CA ASP A 833 -25.87 42.12 8.93
C ASP A 833 -25.77 41.35 10.26
N LYS A 834 -25.95 42.06 11.40
CA LYS A 834 -26.04 41.43 12.73
C LYS A 834 -27.22 40.45 12.84
N GLN A 835 -28.39 40.80 12.29
CA GLN A 835 -29.54 39.89 12.28
C GLN A 835 -29.26 38.64 11.43
N GLN A 836 -28.59 38.79 10.29
CA GLN A 836 -28.24 37.67 9.44
C GLN A 836 -27.29 36.72 10.16
N LEU A 837 -26.20 37.23 10.74
CA LEU A 837 -25.26 36.43 11.53
C LEU A 837 -25.90 35.79 12.76
N THR A 838 -26.85 36.48 13.41
CA THR A 838 -27.59 35.91 14.56
C THR A 838 -28.49 34.76 14.11
N ARG A 839 -29.21 34.89 13.00
CA ARG A 839 -30.01 33.80 12.43
C ARG A 839 -29.13 32.63 12.01
N GLU A 840 -27.95 32.90 11.47
CA GLU A 840 -27.01 31.88 11.04
C GLU A 840 -26.42 31.13 12.24
N ARG A 841 -26.11 31.83 13.33
CA ARG A 841 -25.76 31.21 14.61
C ARG A 841 -26.90 30.39 15.20
N GLU A 842 -28.10 30.96 15.30
CA GLU A 842 -29.29 30.25 15.82
C GLU A 842 -29.61 29.01 14.99
N PHE A 843 -29.45 29.10 13.67
CA PHE A 843 -29.62 27.95 12.78
C PHE A 843 -28.60 26.85 13.08
N GLN A 844 -27.33 27.19 13.29
CA GLN A 844 -26.29 26.21 13.66
C GLN A 844 -26.51 25.64 15.07
N ASP A 845 -26.84 26.49 16.05
CA ASP A 845 -27.13 26.07 17.43
C ASP A 845 -28.36 25.14 17.48
N ASN A 846 -29.42 25.45 16.73
CA ASN A 846 -30.58 24.56 16.58
C ASN A 846 -30.19 23.25 15.91
N ARG A 847 -29.35 23.27 14.88
CA ARG A 847 -28.89 22.05 14.21
C ARG A 847 -28.06 21.15 15.15
N ILE A 848 -27.24 21.74 16.02
CA ILE A 848 -26.49 21.01 17.04
C ILE A 848 -27.43 20.44 18.11
N ASN A 849 -28.41 21.24 18.56
CA ASN A 849 -29.41 20.78 19.53
C ASN A 849 -30.28 19.65 18.97
N ASP A 850 -30.74 19.76 17.73
CA ASP A 850 -31.51 18.72 17.04
C ASP A 850 -30.69 17.43 16.90
N LEU A 851 -29.39 17.55 16.62
CA LEU A 851 -28.48 16.40 16.51
C LEU A 851 -28.21 15.76 17.88
N ASN A 852 -28.00 16.57 18.91
CA ASN A 852 -27.82 16.10 20.28
C ASN A 852 -29.10 15.44 20.81
N GLU A 853 -30.27 16.00 20.50
CA GLU A 853 -31.56 15.42 20.83
C GLU A 853 -31.73 14.08 20.10
N LEU A 854 -31.39 14.00 18.81
CA LEU A 854 -31.43 12.75 18.06
C LEU A 854 -30.48 11.70 18.61
N VAL A 855 -29.25 12.06 18.97
CA VAL A 855 -28.26 11.14 19.58
C VAL A 855 -28.75 10.66 20.94
N ASN A 856 -29.25 11.56 21.79
CA ASN A 856 -29.82 11.20 23.08
C ASN A 856 -31.03 10.27 22.90
N ARG A 857 -31.86 10.52 21.88
CA ARG A 857 -33.03 9.70 21.57
C ARG A 857 -32.65 8.34 21.02
N LEU A 858 -31.63 8.25 20.17
CA LEU A 858 -31.08 6.97 19.66
C LEU A 858 -30.46 6.11 20.76
N ASN A 859 -29.98 6.74 21.84
CA ASN A 859 -29.38 6.06 22.98
C ASN A 859 -30.41 5.63 24.05
N THR A 860 -31.70 5.92 23.89
CA THR A 860 -32.71 5.42 24.82
C THR A 860 -32.86 3.90 24.70
N ASP A 861 -33.16 3.24 25.81
CA ASP A 861 -33.39 1.79 25.85
C ASP A 861 -34.48 1.37 24.84
N GLU A 862 -35.50 2.22 24.65
CA GLU A 862 -36.58 2.04 23.69
C GLU A 862 -36.08 1.97 22.23
N GLU A 863 -35.20 2.88 21.80
CA GLU A 863 -34.65 2.88 20.42
C GLU A 863 -33.60 1.79 20.21
N GLN A 864 -32.86 1.40 21.26
CA GLN A 864 -31.95 0.26 21.21
C GLN A 864 -32.72 -1.05 21.00
N GLU A 865 -33.87 -1.21 21.65
CA GLU A 865 -34.76 -2.36 21.45
C GLU A 865 -35.42 -2.32 20.07
N CYS A 866 -35.86 -1.16 19.59
CA CYS A 866 -36.34 -0.99 18.22
C CYS A 866 -35.26 -1.33 17.18
N THR A 867 -33.98 -1.11 17.47
CA THR A 867 -32.87 -1.52 16.59
C THR A 867 -32.82 -3.06 16.43
N ALA A 868 -33.10 -3.82 17.49
CA ALA A 868 -33.20 -5.27 17.41
C ALA A 868 -34.41 -5.73 16.56
N VAL A 869 -35.52 -5.01 16.63
CA VAL A 869 -36.69 -5.24 15.76
C VAL A 869 -36.33 -5.00 14.30
N VAL A 870 -35.71 -3.86 13.98
CA VAL A 870 -35.30 -3.51 12.61
C VAL A 870 -34.36 -4.57 12.05
N ARG A 871 -33.40 -5.06 12.84
CA ARG A 871 -32.50 -6.16 12.43
C ARG A 871 -33.29 -7.43 12.08
N THR A 872 -34.28 -7.78 12.89
CA THR A 872 -35.11 -8.98 12.67
C THR A 872 -36.00 -8.82 11.44
N LEU A 873 -36.62 -7.64 11.26
CA LEU A 873 -37.42 -7.34 10.08
C LEU A 873 -36.58 -7.35 8.80
N LYS A 874 -35.35 -6.79 8.84
CA LYS A 874 -34.41 -6.85 7.71
C LYS A 874 -34.12 -8.27 7.29
N LYS A 875 -33.88 -9.15 8.26
CA LYS A 875 -33.67 -10.57 8.01
C LYS A 875 -34.89 -11.20 7.36
N LEU A 876 -36.09 -11.01 7.93
CA LEU A 876 -37.34 -11.54 7.37
C LEU A 876 -37.61 -11.04 5.94
N THR A 877 -37.32 -9.76 5.65
CA THR A 877 -37.47 -9.21 4.29
C THR A 877 -36.46 -9.80 3.31
N ALA A 878 -35.21 -10.00 3.74
CA ALA A 878 -34.16 -10.60 2.91
C ALA A 878 -34.49 -12.07 2.61
N ASP A 879 -34.81 -12.85 3.64
CA ASP A 879 -35.20 -14.26 3.49
C ASP A 879 -36.41 -14.42 2.55
N HIS A 880 -37.38 -13.50 2.60
CA HIS A 880 -38.52 -13.52 1.70
C HIS A 880 -38.16 -13.11 0.26
N LEU A 881 -37.28 -12.12 0.10
CA LEU A 881 -36.81 -11.68 -1.22
C LEU A 881 -36.00 -12.78 -1.92
N ASP A 882 -35.19 -13.54 -1.17
CA ASP A 882 -34.44 -14.68 -1.68
C ASP A 882 -35.38 -15.80 -2.14
N TYR A 883 -36.40 -16.12 -1.33
CA TYR A 883 -37.46 -17.07 -1.71
C TYR A 883 -38.16 -16.65 -3.02
N LEU A 884 -38.55 -15.37 -3.14
CA LEU A 884 -39.24 -14.87 -4.33
C LEU A 884 -38.34 -14.86 -5.57
N THR A 885 -37.05 -14.55 -5.39
CA THR A 885 -36.06 -14.50 -6.49
C THR A 885 -35.76 -15.91 -7.01
N ALA A 886 -35.62 -16.90 -6.13
CA ALA A 886 -35.48 -18.30 -6.51
C ALA A 886 -36.71 -18.82 -7.28
N LYS A 887 -37.92 -18.37 -6.90
CA LYS A 887 -39.17 -18.77 -7.56
C LYS A 887 -39.40 -18.09 -8.91
N LYS A 888 -38.90 -16.86 -9.10
CA LYS A 888 -38.94 -16.13 -10.38
C LYS A 888 -38.20 -16.85 -11.50
N GLY A 889 -37.11 -17.57 -11.18
CA GLY A 889 -36.37 -18.41 -12.14
C GLY A 889 -37.22 -19.55 -12.76
N ASN A 890 -38.32 -19.93 -12.11
CA ASN A 890 -39.13 -21.09 -12.50
C ASN A 890 -40.54 -20.76 -13.02
N THR A 891 -40.99 -19.50 -13.05
CA THR A 891 -42.35 -19.13 -13.56
C THR A 891 -42.46 -17.68 -14.09
N GLN A 892 -43.13 -17.48 -15.24
CA GLN A 892 -43.55 -16.16 -15.75
C GLN A 892 -44.84 -15.66 -15.06
N ASN A 893 -44.83 -15.49 -13.74
CA ASN A 893 -46.02 -15.02 -13.00
C ASN A 893 -45.88 -13.53 -12.60
N ASP A 894 -46.74 -12.66 -13.12
CA ASP A 894 -46.70 -11.21 -12.87
C ASP A 894 -46.92 -10.86 -11.38
N THR A 895 -47.64 -11.71 -10.63
CA THR A 895 -47.83 -11.54 -9.18
C THR A 895 -46.52 -11.70 -8.38
N ILE A 896 -45.57 -12.53 -8.85
CA ILE A 896 -44.26 -12.71 -8.17
C ILE A 896 -43.38 -11.48 -8.39
N LYS A 897 -43.43 -10.87 -9.59
CA LYS A 897 -42.69 -9.63 -9.87
C LYS A 897 -43.16 -8.48 -8.98
N GLU A 898 -44.48 -8.35 -8.81
CA GLU A 898 -45.06 -7.32 -7.93
C GLU A 898 -44.68 -7.55 -6.45
N GLN A 899 -44.70 -8.80 -5.97
CA GLN A 899 -44.25 -9.13 -4.61
C GLN A 899 -42.76 -8.84 -4.39
N ILE A 900 -41.90 -9.05 -5.39
CA ILE A 900 -40.47 -8.69 -5.33
C ILE A 900 -40.31 -7.18 -5.19
N GLU A 901 -41.04 -6.39 -5.99
CA GLU A 901 -40.97 -4.93 -5.94
C GLU A 901 -41.44 -4.40 -4.58
N ILE A 902 -42.57 -4.90 -4.08
CA ILE A 902 -43.08 -4.58 -2.74
C ILE A 902 -42.07 -4.94 -1.66
N THR A 903 -41.49 -6.15 -1.70
CA THR A 903 -40.53 -6.61 -0.68
C THR A 903 -39.24 -5.77 -0.71
N LYS A 904 -38.77 -5.35 -1.90
CA LYS A 904 -37.65 -4.42 -2.06
C LYS A 904 -37.97 -3.04 -1.47
N ASN A 905 -39.17 -2.53 -1.69
CA ASN A 905 -39.59 -1.25 -1.12
C ASN A 905 -39.63 -1.31 0.41
N LEU A 906 -40.18 -2.39 0.96
CA LEU A 906 -40.19 -2.65 2.41
C LEU A 906 -38.77 -2.76 2.99
N GLN A 907 -37.85 -3.45 2.31
CA GLN A 907 -36.44 -3.51 2.71
C GLN A 907 -35.77 -2.13 2.62
N GLY A 908 -36.10 -1.35 1.58
CA GLY A 908 -35.65 0.03 1.41
C GLY A 908 -36.01 0.92 2.58
N ILE A 909 -37.25 0.82 3.09
CA ILE A 909 -37.69 1.57 4.28
C ILE A 909 -36.85 1.24 5.51
N LEU A 910 -36.54 -0.04 5.76
CA LEU A 910 -35.72 -0.45 6.91
C LEU A 910 -34.25 0.03 6.81
N CYS A 911 -33.77 0.28 5.59
CA CYS A 911 -32.42 0.79 5.33
C CYS A 911 -32.35 2.32 5.22
N ASN A 912 -33.48 3.01 5.12
CA ASN A 912 -33.54 4.45 4.94
C ASN A 912 -33.33 5.20 6.26
N THR A 913 -32.07 5.30 6.70
CA THR A 913 -31.65 6.08 7.87
C THR A 913 -31.69 7.59 7.67
N LYS A 914 -31.93 8.06 6.44
CA LYS A 914 -31.94 9.48 6.11
C LYS A 914 -33.33 10.10 6.31
N GLU A 915 -34.36 9.42 5.82
CA GLU A 915 -35.76 9.85 5.96
C GLU A 915 -36.37 9.38 7.29
N TYR A 916 -35.92 8.22 7.79
CA TYR A 916 -36.35 7.64 9.06
C TYR A 916 -35.12 7.35 9.94
N PRO A 917 -34.52 8.38 10.56
CA PRO A 917 -33.29 8.23 11.33
C PRO A 917 -33.46 7.32 12.54
N LEU A 918 -34.64 7.35 13.17
CA LEU A 918 -34.93 6.45 14.29
C LEU A 918 -35.29 5.03 13.82
N PRO A 919 -34.82 4.00 14.54
CA PRO A 919 -35.34 2.64 14.42
C PRO A 919 -36.87 2.54 14.56
N SER A 920 -37.49 3.25 15.51
CA SER A 920 -38.96 3.25 15.70
C SER A 920 -39.74 3.84 14.52
N ASP A 921 -39.24 4.92 13.92
CA ASP A 921 -39.83 5.54 12.72
C ASP A 921 -39.78 4.57 11.54
N ARG A 922 -38.66 3.86 11.36
CA ARG A 922 -38.53 2.82 10.33
C ARG A 922 -39.51 1.67 10.53
N ILE A 923 -39.71 1.22 11.77
CA ILE A 923 -40.71 0.18 12.08
C ILE A 923 -42.11 0.68 11.73
N THR A 924 -42.42 1.94 12.04
CA THR A 924 -43.75 2.53 11.79
C THR A 924 -44.01 2.67 10.30
N ALA A 925 -43.07 3.25 9.55
CA ALA A 925 -43.14 3.38 8.10
C ALA A 925 -43.25 2.01 7.42
N PHE A 926 -42.43 1.05 7.85
CA PHE A 926 -42.48 -0.34 7.37
C PHE A 926 -43.84 -0.98 7.65
N THR A 927 -44.39 -0.79 8.84
CA THR A 927 -45.68 -1.38 9.24
C THR A 927 -46.83 -0.80 8.41
N ASN A 928 -46.84 0.51 8.20
CA ASN A 928 -47.86 1.18 7.38
C ASN A 928 -47.80 0.68 5.94
N GLN A 929 -46.60 0.68 5.35
CA GLN A 929 -46.39 0.21 3.97
C GLN A 929 -46.77 -1.27 3.83
N LEU A 930 -46.36 -2.14 4.76
CA LEU A 930 -46.71 -3.56 4.75
C LEU A 930 -48.23 -3.76 4.82
N ASN A 931 -48.95 -2.95 5.59
CA ASN A 931 -50.41 -3.04 5.69
C ASN A 931 -51.11 -2.59 4.39
N GLU A 932 -50.61 -1.54 3.75
CA GLU A 932 -51.14 -1.07 2.46
C GLU A 932 -50.89 -2.09 1.35
N ASP A 933 -49.66 -2.60 1.26
CA ASP A 933 -49.27 -3.60 0.27
C ASP A 933 -50.03 -4.91 0.48
N ASN A 934 -50.25 -5.32 1.74
CA ASN A 934 -51.04 -6.51 2.04
C ASN A 934 -52.52 -6.35 1.65
N LYS A 935 -53.11 -5.15 1.81
CA LYS A 935 -54.47 -4.85 1.32
C LYS A 935 -54.52 -4.84 -0.21
N LYS A 936 -53.54 -4.22 -0.86
CA LYS A 936 -53.43 -4.14 -2.32
C LYS A 936 -53.33 -5.54 -2.94
N LEU A 937 -52.40 -6.36 -2.46
CA LEU A 937 -52.19 -7.73 -2.93
C LEU A 937 -53.42 -8.61 -2.68
N SER A 938 -54.09 -8.48 -1.53
CA SER A 938 -55.30 -9.25 -1.21
C SER A 938 -56.53 -8.84 -2.03
N ALA A 939 -56.55 -7.63 -2.59
CA ALA A 939 -57.64 -7.13 -3.44
C ALA A 939 -57.45 -7.49 -4.92
N GLN A 940 -56.22 -7.69 -5.36
CA GLN A 940 -55.86 -7.90 -6.77
C GLN A 940 -55.60 -9.37 -7.11
N HIS A 941 -55.10 -10.16 -6.16
CA HIS A 941 -54.74 -11.57 -6.34
C HIS A 941 -55.07 -12.39 -5.07
N ASP A 942 -55.09 -13.73 -5.15
CA ASP A 942 -54.99 -14.54 -3.93
C ASP A 942 -53.50 -14.63 -3.57
N PRO A 943 -53.02 -13.98 -2.49
CA PRO A 943 -51.59 -13.90 -2.22
C PRO A 943 -51.01 -15.29 -1.97
N ASP A 944 -49.82 -15.54 -2.51
CA ASP A 944 -49.02 -16.74 -2.23
C ASP A 944 -49.04 -17.06 -0.73
N PRO A 945 -49.32 -18.31 -0.31
CA PRO A 945 -49.22 -18.72 1.09
C PRO A 945 -47.93 -18.27 1.79
N ALA A 946 -46.83 -18.14 1.05
CA ALA A 946 -45.56 -17.61 1.53
C ALA A 946 -45.63 -16.10 1.87
N TRP A 947 -46.31 -15.28 1.06
CA TRP A 947 -46.54 -13.86 1.36
C TRP A 947 -47.36 -13.70 2.65
N LYS A 948 -48.45 -14.47 2.79
CA LYS A 948 -49.28 -14.45 4.01
C LYS A 948 -48.47 -14.82 5.27
N ARG A 949 -47.52 -15.77 5.15
CA ARG A 949 -46.60 -16.15 6.24
C ARG A 949 -45.58 -15.06 6.53
N PHE A 950 -45.00 -14.45 5.51
CA PHE A 950 -44.05 -13.34 5.63
C PHE A 950 -44.69 -12.14 6.33
N ALA A 951 -45.80 -11.62 5.78
CA ALA A 951 -46.51 -10.47 6.35
C ALA A 951 -46.94 -10.74 7.80
N LYS A 952 -47.44 -11.95 8.09
CA LYS A 952 -47.78 -12.36 9.46
C LYS A 952 -46.56 -12.40 10.38
N SER A 953 -45.41 -12.92 9.93
CA SER A 953 -44.18 -13.01 10.73
C SER A 953 -43.60 -11.63 11.05
N CYS A 954 -43.66 -10.70 10.09
CA CYS A 954 -43.30 -9.30 10.31
C CYS A 954 -44.22 -8.64 11.36
N LEU A 955 -45.54 -8.77 11.21
CA LEU A 955 -46.50 -8.20 12.16
C LEU A 955 -46.42 -8.84 13.56
N ILE A 956 -46.09 -10.13 13.66
CA ILE A 956 -45.83 -10.80 14.96
C ILE A 956 -44.55 -10.25 15.58
N THR A 957 -43.47 -10.09 14.81
CA THR A 957 -42.21 -9.54 15.31
C THR A 957 -42.41 -8.14 15.87
N ILE A 958 -43.18 -7.31 15.17
CA ILE A 958 -43.58 -5.97 15.63
C ILE A 958 -44.46 -6.09 16.89
N GLY A 959 -45.47 -6.97 16.89
CA GLY A 959 -46.42 -7.10 17.99
C GLY A 959 -45.83 -7.69 19.29
N VAL A 960 -44.91 -8.65 19.20
CA VAL A 960 -44.23 -9.26 20.35
C VAL A 960 -43.31 -8.26 21.04
N ILE A 961 -42.70 -7.34 20.28
CA ILE A 961 -41.75 -6.37 20.82
C ILE A 961 -42.47 -5.10 21.28
N CYS A 962 -43.50 -4.64 20.58
CA CYS A 962 -44.34 -3.52 21.01
C CYS A 962 -45.22 -3.84 22.24
N SER A 963 -45.52 -5.12 22.54
CA SER A 963 -46.35 -5.51 23.70
C SER A 963 -45.59 -5.64 25.03
N GLY A 964 -44.26 -5.51 25.00
CA GLY A 964 -43.41 -5.55 26.20
C GLY A 964 -42.92 -4.18 26.69
N ILE A 965 -42.86 -3.17 25.83
CA ILE A 965 -42.04 -1.96 26.07
C ILE A 965 -42.80 -0.63 25.83
N ILE A 966 -43.81 -0.54 24.94
CA ILE A 966 -44.40 0.77 24.55
C ILE A 966 -45.93 0.80 24.74
N PRO A 967 -46.49 1.43 25.79
CA PRO A 967 -47.91 1.70 25.88
C PRO A 967 -48.22 3.03 25.18
N GLY A 968 -48.86 3.02 24.00
CA GLY A 968 -49.47 4.27 23.53
C GLY A 968 -50.00 4.35 22.11
N ILE A 969 -49.23 4.00 21.07
CA ILE A 969 -49.61 4.40 19.70
C ILE A 969 -49.56 3.24 18.69
N LEU A 970 -48.62 2.29 18.82
CA LEU A 970 -48.50 1.15 17.90
C LEU A 970 -49.53 0.03 18.14
N ALA A 971 -50.07 -0.08 19.36
CA ALA A 971 -51.09 -1.07 19.69
C ALA A 971 -52.43 -0.82 18.95
N LEU A 972 -52.76 0.45 18.65
CA LEU A 972 -54.02 0.82 17.98
C LEU A 972 -54.02 0.49 16.48
N ALA A 973 -52.87 0.57 15.81
CA ALA A 973 -52.74 0.24 14.39
C ALA A 973 -52.86 -1.28 14.13
N ALA A 974 -52.26 -2.10 15.00
CA ALA A 974 -52.37 -3.57 14.92
C ALA A 974 -53.74 -4.10 15.41
N TYR A 975 -54.34 -3.45 16.41
CA TYR A 975 -55.64 -3.86 16.98
C TYR A 975 -56.82 -3.65 16.01
N ASN A 976 -56.77 -2.63 15.16
CA ASN A 976 -57.84 -2.35 14.19
C ASN A 976 -57.95 -3.39 13.06
N HIS A 977 -56.95 -4.25 12.86
CA HIS A 977 -56.99 -5.29 11.83
C HIS A 977 -57.60 -6.63 12.31
N PHE A 978 -57.69 -6.86 13.62
CA PHE A 978 -58.16 -8.12 14.22
C PHE A 978 -59.36 -7.91 15.16
N LYS A 979 -60.45 -7.36 14.63
CA LYS A 979 -61.64 -7.05 15.45
C LYS A 979 -62.51 -8.27 15.79
N ASP A 980 -62.17 -9.47 15.34
CA ASP A 980 -62.96 -10.66 15.66
C ASP A 980 -62.20 -11.64 16.55
N LYS A 981 -62.54 -11.52 17.84
CA LYS A 981 -62.46 -12.50 18.93
C LYS A 981 -61.21 -12.45 19.82
N SER A 982 -61.50 -12.18 21.10
CA SER A 982 -60.78 -12.48 22.36
C SER A 982 -59.84 -11.41 22.95
N SER A 983 -59.79 -11.37 24.30
CA SER A 983 -59.21 -10.30 25.11
C SER A 983 -57.67 -10.25 25.04
N PRO A 984 -57.04 -9.10 25.38
CA PRO A 984 -55.58 -8.90 25.27
C PRO A 984 -54.75 -9.99 25.94
N GLN A 985 -55.19 -10.50 27.09
CA GLN A 985 -54.50 -11.57 27.84
C GLN A 985 -54.54 -12.92 27.10
N SER A 986 -55.66 -13.25 26.45
CA SER A 986 -55.77 -14.48 25.65
C SER A 986 -54.93 -14.42 24.37
N PHE A 987 -54.67 -13.22 23.85
CA PHE A 987 -53.81 -12.98 22.70
C PHE A 987 -52.34 -13.24 23.06
N THR A 988 -51.89 -12.76 24.22
CA THR A 988 -50.53 -12.97 24.73
C THR A 988 -50.24 -14.44 25.05
N ASP A 989 -51.19 -15.16 25.67
CA ASP A 989 -51.00 -16.57 26.07
C ASP A 989 -51.06 -17.54 24.88
N LYS A 990 -51.96 -17.29 23.92
CA LYS A 990 -52.05 -18.09 22.69
C LYS A 990 -50.78 -17.94 21.82
N TYR A 991 -50.15 -16.76 21.85
CA TYR A 991 -48.93 -16.49 21.08
C TYR A 991 -47.64 -16.90 21.77
N LYS A 992 -47.53 -16.82 23.11
CA LYS A 992 -46.42 -17.46 23.86
C LYS A 992 -46.32 -18.96 23.57
N ASN A 993 -47.47 -19.62 23.38
CA ASN A 993 -47.54 -21.03 22.99
C ASN A 993 -47.23 -21.32 21.52
N GLU A 994 -47.34 -20.36 20.61
CA GLU A 994 -46.90 -20.52 19.22
C GLU A 994 -45.40 -20.20 19.07
N LEU A 995 -44.90 -19.23 19.83
CA LEU A 995 -43.47 -18.90 19.90
C LEU A 995 -42.64 -20.02 20.53
N SER A 996 -43.19 -20.75 21.51
CA SER A 996 -42.56 -21.94 22.07
C SER A 996 -42.52 -23.10 21.07
N LYS A 997 -43.51 -23.23 20.17
CA LYS A 997 -43.49 -24.21 19.08
C LYS A 997 -42.49 -23.85 17.98
N ILE A 998 -42.35 -22.55 17.66
CA ILE A 998 -41.36 -22.07 16.68
C ILE A 998 -39.94 -22.21 17.23
N LYS A 999 -39.72 -21.92 18.53
CA LYS A 999 -38.46 -22.22 19.22
C LYS A 999 -38.18 -23.73 19.27
N GLN A 1000 -39.18 -24.56 19.57
CA GLN A 1000 -39.04 -26.02 19.49
C GLN A 1000 -38.71 -26.49 18.06
N GLN A 1001 -39.24 -25.88 17.01
CA GLN A 1001 -38.89 -26.23 15.63
C GLN A 1001 -37.47 -25.80 15.25
N SER A 1002 -36.96 -24.68 15.78
CA SER A 1002 -35.55 -24.30 15.58
C SER A 1002 -34.58 -25.15 16.41
N ASP A 1003 -35.01 -25.62 17.59
CA ASP A 1003 -34.20 -26.47 18.45
C ASP A 1003 -34.19 -27.94 17.95
N ILE A 1004 -35.29 -28.43 17.35
CA ILE A 1004 -35.34 -29.74 16.66
C ILE A 1004 -34.44 -29.73 15.41
N SER A 1005 -34.34 -28.60 14.70
CA SER A 1005 -33.43 -28.42 13.56
C SER A 1005 -31.95 -28.41 13.99
N LYS A 1006 -31.63 -27.95 15.21
CA LYS A 1006 -30.28 -28.02 15.79
C LYS A 1006 -29.92 -29.41 16.31
N HIS A 1007 -30.85 -30.12 16.94
CA HIS A 1007 -30.58 -31.48 17.41
C HIS A 1007 -30.57 -32.53 16.28
N GLN A 1008 -31.27 -32.34 15.16
CA GLN A 1008 -31.12 -33.22 13.99
C GLN A 1008 -29.77 -33.06 13.29
N THR A 1009 -29.17 -31.86 13.32
CA THR A 1009 -27.82 -31.63 12.76
C THR A 1009 -26.71 -32.09 13.70
N GLU A 1010 -26.93 -32.09 15.02
CA GLU A 1010 -26.00 -32.64 16.03
C GLU A 1010 -26.05 -34.18 16.13
N ASP A 1011 -27.22 -34.82 15.97
CA ASP A 1011 -27.32 -36.31 15.94
C ASP A 1011 -26.84 -36.91 14.60
N GLU A 1012 -26.88 -36.15 13.49
CA GLU A 1012 -26.29 -36.57 12.21
C GLU A 1012 -24.76 -36.39 12.20
N THR A 1013 -24.20 -35.44 12.95
CA THR A 1013 -22.74 -35.31 13.13
C THR A 1013 -22.16 -36.25 14.19
N GLN A 1014 -22.96 -36.74 15.15
CA GLN A 1014 -22.54 -37.79 16.10
C GLN A 1014 -22.70 -39.23 15.57
N ASN A 1015 -23.60 -39.50 14.62
CA ASN A 1015 -23.71 -40.84 14.01
C ASN A 1015 -22.76 -41.11 12.83
N LEU A 1016 -22.04 -40.10 12.34
CA LEU A 1016 -21.03 -40.26 11.26
C LEU A 1016 -19.59 -40.48 11.76
N THR A 1017 -19.35 -40.53 13.08
CA THR A 1017 -18.01 -40.77 13.67
C THR A 1017 -17.83 -42.13 14.37
N THR A 1018 -18.81 -43.04 14.33
CA THR A 1018 -18.70 -44.39 14.94
C THR A 1018 -19.12 -45.58 14.07
N THR A 1019 -18.94 -45.50 12.75
CA THR A 1019 -18.85 -46.65 11.82
C THR A 1019 -18.26 -46.12 10.50
N GLY A 1020 -16.94 -46.07 10.26
CA GLY A 1020 -16.00 -47.18 10.02
C GLY A 1020 -15.55 -47.07 8.55
N LEU A 1021 -14.27 -46.94 8.17
CA LEU A 1021 -13.22 -47.91 8.46
C LEU A 1021 -13.76 -49.32 8.73
N ALA A 1022 -14.62 -49.75 7.80
CA ALA A 1022 -14.33 -50.91 6.99
C ALA A 1022 -14.60 -50.54 5.52
N ARG A 1023 -13.50 -50.49 4.75
CA ARG A 1023 -13.34 -50.17 3.30
C ARG A 1023 -13.13 -48.71 2.95
#